data_AF-A0A949YY84-F1
#
_entry.id   AF-A0A949YY84-F1
#
_cell.length_a   1.000
_cell.length_b   1.000
_cell.length_c   1.000
_cell.angle_alpha   90.00
_cell.angle_beta   90.00
_cell.angle_gamma   90.00
#
_symmetry.space_group_name_H-M   'P 1'
#
loop_
_entity.id
_entity.type
_entity.pdbx_description
1 polymer ?
#
loop_
_entity_poly.entity_id
_entity_poly.type
_entity_poly.pdbx_seq_one_letter_code
_entity_poly.pdbx_strand_id
1 'polypeptide(L)'
;MKPATLETPLARRFAAALADAEPGRTRIRLEAYAAAFLVAEPALATSPERRARLAAAIEELFEGGVIRVSHAIDGMESPPLPRFIVPLDRVADPPVGREAIYAWRPELAWAARLPLRRSEFDALHSIQAFLRDQGAAAPMVPTGERSLELFGDEKRLDILRRNRRLFAPGRLSLEMLRARLFSPPFAYRRVGVGPVALILENVATYHSVLETVPDDGPVGLVIFGAGGNFSASVCYLAELAVEGPASLIREIRYFGDLDRRGLEIPIAADAAARDAGLPAVRPAVGLWARLLRWGQQGKHPPVDAPTADRLTTWLPLSLRAGAREILVSGARLAQEAVGTKLLSSEPTWTSWAELGPPGVDRSGDSAPELRRTSVALQRPPSAPTGDAALILDDDGNACEPDGEAEWSGWVAVGHTRNWVLNDPILDWLRLHGERAGFLRDDRRPNYDRRTDFRRFVLKKGLAFEAGVMRLLQERAIVIRIAESPEDARSIVKARATVHALRSGAPVIAQAVLRNPARRTHGVVDLLVRSDLLAYWFPELISPEEAEHPAPGLGLPGFHYRPIDLKFHTFDLTADGHVTASADQLAYAVQVWLYAEALGRVQGYVPRSAYLLGRTWEQGDHRGEGCLERLARVDMERWLPNRETTVEQLARDSIEWIRRLRAAGTGWQVLPEPSVPELYPHARNADDAPWHSAKREMADALRELTLLPAMNPERRFAAHLGGLRKWSDEGVSAARLGITSPAFAARVDAVVAANQAAAPTVVPERIQTNGVWRAVPVVEFYVDFETVSNLDDDFTMLPRIGGQALLIQIGCGRMRTDGTWIFRQWTVDALTVAEERRIVDAWIAYMAETCTVAGVKLEEARICHWSAAEPVNLESAYNAARVRHQDAGWPTPLPWFDVLERVIRAEPVAVTGAFNFGLKSIARAMHSGGFIPTTWADGPTDGLGAMVGAWTAAREAAASDMALSAHPLMVEIAHYNEVDCRVMSEILDWLRKNR
;
A
#
# COMPACT_ATOMS: atom_id res chain seq x y z
N MET A 1 36.21 -15.19 57.07
CA MET A 1 36.56 -16.05 55.92
C MET A 1 37.33 -15.21 54.93
N LYS A 2 38.48 -15.69 54.42
CA LYS A 2 39.15 -15.04 53.27
C LYS A 2 38.18 -15.05 52.07
N PRO A 3 38.11 -14.00 51.24
CA PRO A 3 37.30 -14.05 50.03
C PRO A 3 37.90 -15.07 49.09
N ALA A 4 37.16 -16.13 48.78
CA ALA A 4 37.54 -17.09 47.76
C ALA A 4 37.43 -16.40 46.39
N THR A 5 38.51 -16.38 45.62
CA THR A 5 38.57 -15.82 44.27
C THR A 5 38.02 -16.83 43.26
N LEU A 6 37.10 -16.42 42.38
CA LEU A 6 36.60 -17.26 41.28
C LEU A 6 37.79 -17.75 40.42
N GLU A 7 37.94 -19.07 40.31
CA GLU A 7 39.12 -19.71 39.73
C GLU A 7 38.99 -19.84 38.20
N THR A 8 37.79 -20.12 37.69
CA THR A 8 37.59 -20.39 36.27
C THR A 8 37.27 -19.12 35.46
N PRO A 9 37.79 -19.01 34.21
CA PRO A 9 37.39 -17.93 33.30
C PRO A 9 35.88 -17.95 32.98
N LEU A 10 35.28 -19.14 32.98
CA LEU A 10 33.85 -19.33 32.71
C LEU A 10 32.99 -18.75 33.84
N ALA A 11 33.31 -19.04 35.11
CA ALA A 11 32.57 -18.48 36.24
C ALA A 11 32.68 -16.95 36.30
N ARG A 12 33.83 -16.37 35.94
CA ARG A 12 34.00 -14.91 35.85
C ARG A 12 33.14 -14.27 34.76
N ARG A 13 33.11 -14.85 33.55
CA ARG A 13 32.22 -14.38 32.47
C ARG A 13 30.76 -14.56 32.85
N PHE A 14 30.42 -15.67 33.50
CA PHE A 14 29.06 -15.93 33.95
C PHE A 14 28.60 -14.94 35.02
N ALA A 15 29.46 -14.61 36.00
CA ALA A 15 29.18 -13.56 36.98
C ALA A 15 28.90 -12.20 36.34
N ALA A 16 29.67 -11.82 35.32
CA ALA A 16 29.45 -10.59 34.57
C ALA A 16 28.12 -10.62 33.82
N ALA A 17 27.83 -11.71 33.08
CA ALA A 17 26.58 -11.86 32.35
C ALA A 17 25.34 -11.86 33.27
N LEU A 18 25.46 -12.37 34.50
CA LEU A 18 24.39 -12.30 35.51
C LEU A 18 24.06 -10.87 35.95
N ALA A 19 25.04 -9.97 35.95
CA ALA A 19 24.82 -8.56 36.28
C ALA A 19 23.99 -7.84 35.20
N ASP A 20 24.11 -8.29 33.94
CA ASP A 20 23.46 -7.69 32.78
C ASP A 20 22.07 -8.30 32.50
N ALA A 21 21.85 -9.56 32.90
CA ALA A 21 20.63 -10.32 32.59
C ALA A 21 19.35 -9.77 33.24
N GLU A 22 19.41 -9.28 34.49
CA GLU A 22 18.28 -8.59 35.14
C GLU A 22 18.75 -7.46 36.08
N PRO A 23 19.04 -6.25 35.54
CA PRO A 23 19.54 -5.14 36.33
C PRO A 23 18.55 -4.72 37.43
N GLY A 24 18.94 -4.90 38.70
CA GLY A 24 18.16 -4.43 39.86
C GLY A 24 17.19 -5.44 40.48
N ARG A 25 17.18 -6.71 40.05
CA ARG A 25 16.42 -7.78 40.74
C ARG A 25 17.25 -8.49 41.79
N THR A 26 16.68 -8.68 42.97
CA THR A 26 17.28 -9.47 44.06
C THR A 26 17.19 -10.99 43.85
N ARG A 27 16.46 -11.48 42.84
CA ARG A 27 16.33 -12.92 42.53
C ARG A 27 16.28 -13.13 41.02
N ILE A 28 17.22 -13.90 40.47
CA ILE A 28 17.31 -14.30 39.07
C ILE A 28 16.83 -15.74 38.94
N ARG A 29 15.78 -15.99 38.14
CA ARG A 29 15.18 -17.33 37.98
C ARG A 29 16.00 -18.23 37.04
N LEU A 30 15.77 -19.54 37.11
CA LEU A 30 16.45 -20.58 36.33
C LEU A 30 16.56 -20.23 34.85
N GLU A 31 15.46 -19.82 34.23
CA GLU A 31 15.42 -19.51 32.80
C GLU A 31 16.34 -18.32 32.46
N ALA A 32 16.34 -17.30 33.33
CA ALA A 32 17.12 -16.09 33.14
C ALA A 32 18.61 -16.31 33.36
N TYR A 33 19.01 -17.02 34.42
CA TYR A 33 20.43 -17.30 34.62
C TYR A 33 20.97 -18.36 33.65
N ALA A 34 20.13 -19.30 33.16
CA ALA A 34 20.53 -20.25 32.13
C ALA A 34 20.78 -19.54 30.79
N ALA A 35 19.96 -18.53 30.46
CA ALA A 35 20.20 -17.66 29.32
C ALA A 35 21.49 -16.84 29.49
N ALA A 36 21.70 -16.25 30.67
CA ALA A 36 22.94 -15.52 30.99
C ALA A 36 24.20 -16.39 30.86
N PHE A 37 24.10 -17.67 31.22
CA PHE A 37 25.19 -18.63 31.05
C PHE A 37 25.53 -18.88 29.58
N LEU A 38 24.52 -18.95 28.70
CA LEU A 38 24.74 -19.09 27.25
C LEU A 38 25.31 -17.82 26.61
N VAL A 39 25.07 -16.65 27.19
CA VAL A 39 25.78 -15.42 26.78
C VAL A 39 27.26 -15.50 27.18
N ALA A 40 27.56 -16.03 28.37
CA ALA A 40 28.93 -16.19 28.85
C ALA A 40 29.74 -17.28 28.12
N GLU A 41 29.05 -18.29 27.56
CA GLU A 41 29.65 -19.37 26.77
C GLU A 41 28.71 -19.88 25.65
N PRO A 42 28.62 -19.16 24.52
CA PRO A 42 27.69 -19.48 23.43
C PRO A 42 27.93 -20.85 22.78
N ALA A 43 29.17 -21.35 22.82
CA ALA A 43 29.53 -22.66 22.27
C ALA A 43 28.80 -23.83 22.95
N LEU A 44 28.24 -23.63 24.15
CA LEU A 44 27.48 -24.65 24.87
C LEU A 44 25.99 -24.69 24.52
N ALA A 45 25.49 -23.85 23.61
CA ALA A 45 24.07 -23.78 23.25
C ALA A 45 23.50 -25.14 22.80
N THR A 46 24.27 -25.91 22.02
CA THR A 46 23.91 -27.23 21.50
C THR A 46 24.65 -28.39 22.19
N SER A 47 25.44 -28.11 23.24
CA SER A 47 26.25 -29.14 23.90
C SER A 47 25.42 -29.97 24.89
N PRO A 48 25.55 -31.32 24.89
CA PRO A 48 24.89 -32.18 25.86
C PRO A 48 25.41 -31.98 27.30
N GLU A 49 26.62 -31.42 27.47
CA GLU A 49 27.23 -31.15 28.78
C GLU A 49 26.79 -29.82 29.39
N ARG A 50 26.00 -29.02 28.67
CA ARG A 50 25.57 -27.67 29.05
C ARG A 50 25.06 -27.59 30.48
N ARG A 51 24.17 -28.51 30.87
CA ARG A 51 23.53 -28.50 32.19
C ARG A 51 24.51 -28.81 33.31
N ALA A 52 25.45 -29.73 33.08
CA ALA A 52 26.51 -30.05 34.03
C ALA A 52 27.50 -28.89 34.21
N ARG A 53 27.86 -28.21 33.12
CA ARG A 53 28.75 -27.04 33.14
C ARG A 53 28.10 -25.83 33.82
N LEU A 54 26.79 -25.64 33.63
CA LEU A 54 26.01 -24.62 34.33
C LEU A 54 25.96 -24.90 35.85
N ALA A 55 25.71 -26.16 36.25
CA ALA A 55 25.70 -26.54 37.66
C ALA A 55 27.05 -26.25 38.34
N ALA A 56 28.17 -26.65 37.72
CA ALA A 56 29.51 -26.40 38.24
C ALA A 56 29.82 -24.90 38.37
N ALA A 57 29.40 -24.07 37.40
CA ALA A 57 29.60 -22.64 37.46
C ALA A 57 28.75 -21.95 38.55
N ILE A 58 27.55 -22.46 38.83
CA ILE A 58 26.71 -21.99 39.94
C ILE A 58 27.33 -22.34 41.30
N GLU A 59 27.86 -23.56 41.42
CA GLU A 59 28.54 -24.02 42.63
C GLU A 59 29.77 -23.16 42.94
N GLU A 60 30.61 -22.89 41.93
CA GLU A 60 31.78 -22.00 42.07
C GLU A 60 31.39 -20.58 42.49
N LEU A 61 30.31 -20.01 41.93
CA LEU A 61 29.81 -18.68 42.30
C LEU A 61 29.22 -18.66 43.73
N PHE A 62 28.62 -19.75 44.16
CA PHE A 62 28.07 -19.90 45.51
C PHE A 62 29.18 -20.02 46.56
N GLU A 63 30.17 -20.88 46.32
CA GLU A 63 31.36 -21.03 47.18
C GLU A 63 32.19 -19.73 47.23
N GLY A 64 32.28 -19.03 46.10
CA GLY A 64 32.89 -17.70 45.99
C GLY A 64 32.13 -16.57 46.70
N GLY A 65 30.96 -16.85 47.27
CA GLY A 65 30.14 -15.86 47.99
C GLY A 65 29.56 -14.76 47.09
N VAL A 66 29.49 -15.00 45.77
CA VAL A 66 28.99 -14.03 44.78
C VAL A 66 27.46 -14.10 44.69
N ILE A 67 26.90 -15.29 44.90
CA ILE A 67 25.46 -15.55 44.86
C ILE A 67 25.02 -16.35 46.09
N ARG A 68 23.72 -16.30 46.39
CA ARG A 68 23.01 -17.33 47.16
C ARG A 68 22.11 -18.13 46.24
N VAL A 69 22.02 -19.43 46.47
CA VAL A 69 21.08 -20.31 45.74
C VAL A 69 19.80 -20.53 46.52
N SER A 70 18.68 -20.78 45.84
CA SER A 70 17.43 -21.16 46.50
C SER A 70 17.43 -22.62 46.95
N HIS A 71 16.75 -22.92 48.05
CA HIS A 71 16.50 -24.31 48.50
C HIS A 71 15.50 -25.07 47.61
N ALA A 72 14.72 -24.37 46.78
CA ALA A 72 13.82 -25.00 45.83
C ALA A 72 14.62 -25.39 44.57
N ILE A 73 14.50 -26.66 44.17
CA ILE A 73 15.30 -27.24 43.10
C ILE A 73 14.38 -27.64 41.94
N ASP A 74 14.84 -27.45 40.71
CA ASP A 74 14.31 -28.11 39.52
C ASP A 74 15.03 -29.45 39.34
N GLY A 75 14.31 -30.53 39.66
CA GLY A 75 14.80 -31.91 39.57
C GLY A 75 14.27 -32.68 38.37
N MET A 76 13.58 -32.03 37.42
CA MET A 76 13.04 -32.70 36.22
C MET A 76 14.15 -33.12 35.23
N GLU A 77 15.34 -32.54 35.35
CA GLU A 77 16.51 -32.81 34.51
C GLU A 77 17.79 -32.89 35.36
N SER A 78 18.76 -33.71 34.92
CA SER A 78 20.00 -33.98 35.66
C SER A 78 21.22 -33.24 35.06
N PRO A 79 22.09 -32.59 35.87
CA PRO A 79 21.99 -32.44 37.33
C PRO A 79 20.90 -31.43 37.76
N PRO A 80 20.40 -31.54 38.99
CA PRO A 80 19.40 -30.63 39.54
C PRO A 80 19.94 -29.20 39.66
N LEU A 81 19.10 -28.19 39.38
CA LEU A 81 19.47 -26.78 39.44
C LEU A 81 18.55 -25.98 40.38
N PRO A 82 19.05 -24.92 41.05
CA PRO A 82 18.21 -24.04 41.88
C PRO A 82 17.10 -23.36 41.07
N ARG A 83 15.89 -23.19 41.58
CA ARG A 83 14.85 -22.46 40.83
C ARG A 83 15.15 -20.97 40.66
N PHE A 84 15.97 -20.41 41.54
CA PHE A 84 16.51 -19.07 41.40
C PHE A 84 17.83 -18.90 42.17
N ILE A 85 18.61 -17.90 41.79
CA ILE A 85 19.80 -17.42 42.49
C ILE A 85 19.63 -15.96 42.88
N VAL A 86 20.32 -15.52 43.91
CA VAL A 86 20.29 -14.16 44.46
C VAL A 86 21.71 -13.61 44.40
N PRO A 87 22.01 -12.65 43.52
CA PRO A 87 23.26 -11.91 43.57
C PRO A 87 23.38 -11.18 44.92
N LEU A 88 24.53 -11.28 45.59
CA LEU A 88 24.74 -10.65 46.91
C LEU A 88 25.18 -9.17 46.84
N ASP A 89 25.13 -8.59 45.64
CA ASP A 89 25.39 -7.21 45.24
C ASP A 89 26.78 -6.60 45.56
N ARG A 90 27.46 -6.31 44.45
CA ARG A 90 28.52 -5.32 44.18
C ARG A 90 29.87 -5.52 44.88
N VAL A 91 30.84 -5.94 44.08
CA VAL A 91 32.19 -5.35 44.19
C VAL A 91 31.97 -3.83 44.23
N ALA A 92 32.32 -3.20 45.35
CA ALA A 92 32.13 -1.77 45.55
C ALA A 92 32.75 -0.99 44.38
N ASP A 93 31.94 -0.19 43.67
CA ASP A 93 32.40 0.80 42.69
C ASP A 93 32.92 2.01 43.49
N PRO A 94 34.23 2.11 43.79
CA PRO A 94 34.74 3.12 44.69
C PRO A 94 34.63 4.48 44.00
N PRO A 95 34.38 5.58 44.74
CA PRO A 95 34.52 6.91 44.16
C PRO A 95 35.94 7.07 43.61
N VAL A 96 36.06 7.67 42.43
CA VAL A 96 37.38 8.05 41.91
C VAL A 96 37.98 9.03 42.92
N GLY A 97 39.15 8.69 43.50
CA GLY A 97 39.81 9.50 44.51
C GLY A 97 40.00 10.95 44.03
N ARG A 98 40.11 11.90 44.96
CA ARG A 98 40.26 13.36 44.71
C ARG A 98 41.50 13.76 43.88
N GLU A 99 42.20 12.82 43.28
CA GLU A 99 43.35 13.02 42.41
C GLU A 99 42.96 12.75 40.94
N ALA A 100 42.26 13.70 40.34
CA ALA A 100 42.37 13.98 38.91
C ALA A 100 41.66 15.31 38.64
N ILE A 101 42.43 16.39 38.47
CA ILE A 101 41.96 17.56 37.71
C ILE A 101 41.84 17.08 36.26
N TYR A 102 40.78 16.32 35.96
CA TYR A 102 40.54 15.82 34.63
C TYR A 102 39.96 16.97 33.81
N ALA A 103 40.63 17.33 32.71
CA ALA A 103 40.22 18.41 31.84
C ALA A 103 38.95 18.01 31.07
N TRP A 104 37.79 18.40 31.57
CA TRP A 104 36.52 18.23 30.88
C TRP A 104 36.33 19.30 29.82
N ARG A 105 35.74 18.93 28.69
CA ARG A 105 35.23 19.86 27.68
C ARG A 105 34.18 20.82 28.29
N PRO A 106 33.97 22.02 27.71
CA PRO A 106 33.00 23.00 28.23
C PRO A 106 31.61 22.40 28.49
N GLU A 107 31.15 21.52 27.60
CA GLU A 107 29.85 20.84 27.67
C GLU A 107 29.73 19.87 28.87
N LEU A 108 30.87 19.40 29.41
CA LEU A 108 30.96 18.47 30.53
C LEU A 108 31.60 19.09 31.79
N ALA A 109 31.84 20.41 31.82
CA ALA A 109 32.52 21.09 32.92
C ALA A 109 31.84 20.88 34.30
N TRP A 110 30.54 20.60 34.31
CA TRP A 110 29.78 20.26 35.51
C TRP A 110 30.23 18.95 36.17
N ALA A 111 30.84 18.03 35.42
CA ALA A 111 31.32 16.73 35.92
C ALA A 111 32.44 16.89 36.96
N ALA A 112 33.29 17.92 36.82
CA ALA A 112 34.34 18.25 37.79
C ALA A 112 33.80 18.59 39.19
N ARG A 113 32.51 18.96 39.30
CA ARG A 113 31.86 19.35 40.55
C ARG A 113 31.11 18.20 41.22
N LEU A 114 31.15 17.00 40.64
CA LEU A 114 30.46 15.83 41.16
C LEU A 114 31.46 14.78 41.68
N PRO A 115 31.16 14.13 42.82
CA PRO A 115 31.86 12.92 43.20
C PRO A 115 31.39 11.79 42.26
N LEU A 116 32.17 11.53 41.22
CA LEU A 116 31.87 10.50 40.23
C LEU A 116 32.29 9.11 40.75
N ARG A 117 31.42 8.12 40.53
CA ARG A 117 31.81 6.71 40.63
C ARG A 117 32.68 6.31 39.44
N ARG A 118 33.45 5.23 39.52
CA ARG A 118 34.31 4.81 38.40
C ARG A 118 33.49 4.57 37.13
N SER A 119 32.34 3.92 37.26
CA SER A 119 31.42 3.67 36.14
C SER A 119 30.79 4.95 35.55
N GLU A 120 30.65 6.02 36.33
CA GLU A 120 30.17 7.32 35.86
C GLU A 120 31.29 8.10 35.16
N PHE A 121 32.52 8.02 35.69
CA PHE A 121 33.71 8.62 35.09
C PHE A 121 34.01 8.02 33.71
N ASP A 122 34.03 6.69 33.60
CA ASP A 122 34.32 6.01 32.33
C ASP A 122 33.24 6.34 31.27
N ALA A 123 31.97 6.43 31.66
CA ALA A 123 30.89 6.84 30.76
C ALA A 123 31.05 8.28 30.25
N LEU A 124 31.39 9.22 31.15
CA LEU A 124 31.63 10.61 30.77
C LEU A 124 32.91 10.76 29.92
N HIS A 125 33.90 9.91 30.14
CA HIS A 125 35.11 9.85 29.33
C HIS A 125 34.80 9.45 27.87
N SER A 126 33.98 8.42 27.66
CA SER A 126 33.51 8.04 26.32
C SER A 126 32.69 9.14 25.65
N ILE A 127 31.78 9.79 26.40
CA ILE A 127 31.00 10.92 25.89
C ILE A 127 31.91 12.09 25.49
N GLN A 128 32.94 12.39 26.28
CA GLN A 128 33.91 13.42 25.94
C GLN A 128 34.64 13.13 24.63
N ALA A 129 35.06 11.88 24.41
CA ALA A 129 35.69 11.45 23.15
C ALA A 129 34.73 11.66 21.97
N PHE A 130 33.47 11.23 22.10
CA PHE A 130 32.44 11.47 21.09
C PHE A 130 32.22 12.97 20.78
N LEU A 131 32.12 13.81 21.81
CA LEU A 131 31.96 15.26 21.63
C LEU A 131 33.19 15.91 20.99
N ARG A 132 34.40 15.38 21.23
CA ARG A 132 35.65 15.78 20.59
C ARG A 132 35.69 15.40 19.11
N ASP A 133 35.36 14.16 18.80
CA ASP A 133 35.62 13.58 17.49
C ASP A 133 34.47 13.83 16.49
N GLN A 134 33.23 13.90 16.96
CA GLN A 134 32.05 14.10 16.12
C GLN A 134 31.16 15.25 16.61
N GLY A 135 30.74 15.21 17.87
CA GLY A 135 29.88 16.21 18.50
C GLY A 135 28.65 16.58 17.65
N ALA A 136 28.49 17.86 17.35
CA ALA A 136 27.35 18.38 16.58
C ALA A 136 27.28 17.89 15.12
N ALA A 137 28.40 17.41 14.55
CA ALA A 137 28.45 16.89 13.19
C ALA A 137 27.88 15.46 13.06
N ALA A 138 27.66 14.74 14.17
CA ALA A 138 27.09 13.40 14.14
C ALA A 138 25.60 13.42 13.74
N PRO A 139 25.11 12.41 12.99
CA PRO A 139 23.69 12.28 12.68
C PRO A 139 22.87 11.98 13.94
N MET A 140 21.59 12.38 13.92
CA MET A 140 20.63 12.06 14.97
C MET A 140 20.17 10.60 14.84
N VAL A 141 20.52 9.74 15.79
CA VAL A 141 20.26 8.27 15.73
C VAL A 141 19.42 7.80 16.92
N PRO A 142 18.78 6.61 16.87
CA PRO A 142 18.15 6.00 18.03
C PRO A 142 19.09 5.91 19.25
N THR A 143 18.53 6.03 20.46
CA THR A 143 19.31 5.93 21.71
C THR A 143 20.08 4.62 21.84
N GLY A 144 19.55 3.50 21.34
CA GLY A 144 20.24 2.21 21.36
C GLY A 144 21.51 2.19 20.51
N GLU A 145 21.46 2.77 19.30
CA GLU A 145 22.61 2.90 18.42
C GLU A 145 23.68 3.82 19.02
N ARG A 146 23.26 4.98 19.54
CA ARG A 146 24.19 5.90 20.21
C ARG A 146 24.78 5.28 21.47
N SER A 147 24.01 4.49 22.20
CA SER A 147 24.48 3.76 23.38
C SER A 147 25.53 2.72 23.02
N LEU A 148 25.30 1.95 21.96
CA LEU A 148 26.23 0.95 21.46
C LEU A 148 27.54 1.61 20.98
N GLU A 149 27.45 2.74 20.28
CA GLU A 149 28.63 3.49 19.83
C GLU A 149 29.44 4.06 21.00
N LEU A 150 28.77 4.64 22.00
CA LEU A 150 29.44 5.27 23.14
C LEU A 150 30.02 4.27 24.14
N PHE A 151 29.36 3.12 24.33
CA PHE A 151 29.62 2.25 25.48
C PHE A 151 29.82 0.77 25.11
N GLY A 152 29.60 0.37 23.85
CA GLY A 152 29.57 -1.04 23.46
C GLY A 152 28.38 -1.82 24.03
N ASP A 153 27.36 -1.12 24.54
CA ASP A 153 26.18 -1.67 25.20
C ASP A 153 24.96 -0.84 24.78
N GLU A 154 24.00 -1.45 24.07
CA GLU A 154 22.83 -0.75 23.52
C GLU A 154 21.86 -0.21 24.59
N LYS A 155 21.98 -0.64 25.86
CA LYS A 155 21.08 -0.23 26.97
C LYS A 155 21.72 0.76 27.93
N ARG A 156 23.05 0.90 27.90
CA ARG A 156 23.81 1.71 28.86
C ARG A 156 23.31 3.15 28.96
N LEU A 157 23.02 3.81 27.84
CA LEU A 157 22.57 5.19 27.79
C LEU A 157 21.20 5.37 28.44
N ASP A 158 20.29 4.41 28.28
CA ASP A 158 18.97 4.44 28.92
C ASP A 158 19.06 4.25 30.45
N ILE A 159 20.00 3.42 30.91
CA ILE A 159 20.31 3.27 32.33
C ILE A 159 20.85 4.60 32.90
N LEU A 160 21.76 5.26 32.18
CA LEU A 160 22.30 6.57 32.57
C LEU A 160 21.23 7.67 32.55
N ARG A 161 20.30 7.64 31.59
CA ARG A 161 19.18 8.60 31.49
C ARG A 161 18.24 8.51 32.68
N ARG A 162 17.98 7.30 33.17
CA ARG A 162 17.20 7.07 34.40
C ARG A 162 17.93 7.55 35.66
N ASN A 163 19.25 7.70 35.61
CA ASN A 163 20.05 8.34 36.66
C ASN A 163 19.96 9.88 36.53
N ARG A 164 18.96 10.47 37.21
CA ARG A 164 18.70 11.91 37.19
C ARG A 164 19.87 12.80 37.66
N ARG A 165 20.98 12.25 38.17
CA ARG A 165 22.20 13.04 38.42
C ARG A 165 22.91 13.43 37.13
N LEU A 166 23.07 12.54 36.14
CA LEU A 166 23.86 12.89 34.95
C LEU A 166 23.04 13.62 33.88
N PHE A 167 21.72 13.39 33.84
CA PHE A 167 20.76 14.03 32.94
C PHE A 167 19.93 15.13 33.63
N ALA A 168 20.46 15.75 34.69
CA ALA A 168 19.82 16.92 35.29
C ALA A 168 19.82 18.11 34.29
N PRO A 169 18.87 19.06 34.38
CA PRO A 169 18.87 20.25 33.54
C PRO A 169 20.24 20.95 33.53
N GLY A 170 20.74 21.28 32.34
CA GLY A 170 22.07 21.88 32.14
C GLY A 170 23.26 20.91 32.20
N ARG A 171 23.03 19.58 32.15
CA ARG A 171 24.06 18.54 32.06
C ARG A 171 23.98 17.78 30.74
N LEU A 172 23.89 16.44 30.74
CA LEU A 172 23.68 15.66 29.52
C LEU A 172 22.25 15.82 28.99
N SER A 173 22.12 15.91 27.67
CA SER A 173 20.84 15.81 26.96
C SER A 173 20.98 14.84 25.78
N LEU A 174 19.86 14.25 25.35
CA LEU A 174 19.87 13.38 24.17
C LEU A 174 20.23 14.16 22.90
N GLU A 175 19.83 15.42 22.82
CA GLU A 175 20.20 16.33 21.73
C GLU A 175 21.72 16.54 21.64
N MET A 176 22.39 16.77 22.78
CA MET A 176 23.85 16.89 22.86
C MET A 176 24.55 15.62 22.38
N LEU A 177 23.96 14.46 22.65
CA LEU A 177 24.47 13.16 22.25
C LEU A 177 24.00 12.74 20.84
N ARG A 178 23.26 13.60 20.14
CA ARG A 178 22.67 13.30 18.82
C ARG A 178 21.91 11.96 18.84
N ALA A 179 21.13 11.77 19.90
CA ALA A 179 20.28 10.61 20.14
C ALA A 179 18.81 11.00 20.24
N ARG A 180 17.90 10.12 19.81
CA ARG A 180 16.45 10.24 20.01
C ARG A 180 15.84 8.95 20.56
N LEU A 181 14.84 9.08 21.43
CA LEU A 181 14.07 7.94 21.94
C LEU A 181 13.08 7.49 20.87
N PHE A 182 12.88 6.17 20.79
CA PHE A 182 11.80 5.56 20.02
C PHE A 182 10.97 4.68 20.93
N SER A 183 9.66 4.83 20.85
CA SER A 183 8.71 4.01 21.59
C SER A 183 8.40 2.75 20.76
N PRO A 184 8.28 1.56 21.37
CA PRO A 184 7.88 0.37 20.63
C PRO A 184 6.51 0.59 19.94
N PRO A 185 6.37 0.27 18.64
CA PRO A 185 5.10 0.43 17.96
C PRO A 185 4.06 -0.56 18.49
N PHE A 186 2.79 -0.18 18.46
CA PHE A 186 1.65 -1.06 18.73
C PHE A 186 0.84 -1.29 17.45
N ALA A 187 0.10 -2.41 17.41
CA ALA A 187 -0.90 -2.63 16.36
C ALA A 187 -2.11 -1.73 16.62
N TYR A 188 -2.59 -1.07 15.57
CA TYR A 188 -3.79 -0.23 15.64
C TYR A 188 -4.54 -0.24 14.31
N ARG A 189 -5.81 0.15 14.35
CA ARG A 189 -6.62 0.46 13.17
C ARG A 189 -7.26 1.82 13.37
N ARG A 190 -7.20 2.67 12.34
CA ARG A 190 -8.02 3.87 12.28
C ARG A 190 -9.44 3.44 11.92
N VAL A 191 -10.40 3.81 12.74
CA VAL A 191 -11.81 3.42 12.57
C VAL A 191 -12.71 4.63 12.30
N GLY A 192 -12.21 5.85 12.49
CA GLY A 192 -12.96 7.07 12.21
C GLY A 192 -12.11 8.34 12.36
N VAL A 193 -12.78 9.50 12.35
CA VAL A 193 -12.16 10.82 12.61
C VAL A 193 -12.28 11.25 14.08
N GLY A 194 -12.90 10.42 14.91
CA GLY A 194 -13.16 10.73 16.31
C GLY A 194 -11.89 11.00 17.14
N PRO A 195 -11.96 11.84 18.19
CA PRO A 195 -10.79 12.26 18.95
C PRO A 195 -10.33 11.25 20.01
N VAL A 196 -10.97 10.07 20.10
CA VAL A 196 -10.64 9.05 21.10
C VAL A 196 -9.76 7.94 20.52
N ALA A 197 -8.64 7.68 21.19
CA ALA A 197 -7.89 6.44 21.03
C ALA A 197 -8.39 5.43 22.07
N LEU A 198 -9.02 4.35 21.63
CA LEU A 198 -9.52 3.25 22.45
C LEU A 198 -8.52 2.09 22.48
N ILE A 199 -7.98 1.80 23.65
CA ILE A 199 -6.96 0.77 23.89
C ILE A 199 -7.65 -0.46 24.46
N LEU A 200 -7.39 -1.61 23.84
CA LEU A 200 -7.95 -2.91 24.20
C LEU A 200 -6.81 -3.87 24.53
N GLU A 201 -6.83 -4.42 25.75
CA GLU A 201 -5.77 -5.29 26.24
C GLU A 201 -5.64 -6.60 25.46
N ASN A 202 -6.77 -7.24 25.14
CA ASN A 202 -6.85 -8.58 24.54
C ASN A 202 -7.24 -8.54 23.05
N VAL A 203 -6.66 -9.45 22.27
CA VAL A 203 -6.81 -9.48 20.80
C VAL A 203 -8.23 -9.86 20.36
N ALA A 204 -8.94 -10.70 21.12
CA ALA A 204 -10.30 -11.11 20.80
C ALA A 204 -11.27 -9.91 20.90
N THR A 205 -11.21 -9.17 22.00
CA THR A 205 -12.01 -7.94 22.16
C THR A 205 -11.59 -6.86 21.17
N TYR A 206 -10.31 -6.78 20.81
CA TYR A 206 -9.85 -5.91 19.72
C TYR A 206 -10.60 -6.18 18.42
N HIS A 207 -10.71 -7.43 17.98
CA HIS A 207 -11.49 -7.78 16.79
C HIS A 207 -13.00 -7.53 16.96
N SER A 208 -13.59 -7.90 18.11
CA SER A 208 -15.01 -7.62 18.38
C SER A 208 -15.36 -6.14 18.33
N VAL A 209 -14.47 -5.27 18.82
CA VAL A 209 -14.65 -3.82 18.75
C VAL A 209 -14.51 -3.33 17.31
N LEU A 210 -13.53 -3.82 16.55
CA LEU A 210 -13.37 -3.43 15.14
C LEU A 210 -14.57 -3.79 14.25
N GLU A 211 -15.31 -4.84 14.60
CA GLU A 211 -16.53 -5.25 13.89
C GLU A 211 -17.76 -4.39 14.26
N THR A 212 -17.73 -3.70 15.40
CA THR A 212 -18.92 -3.09 16.01
C THR A 212 -18.80 -1.60 16.28
N VAL A 213 -17.59 -1.03 16.19
CA VAL A 213 -17.35 0.41 16.31
C VAL A 213 -17.86 1.12 15.05
N PRO A 214 -18.74 2.13 15.18
CA PRO A 214 -19.18 2.92 14.04
C PRO A 214 -18.07 3.90 13.63
N ASP A 215 -18.00 4.21 12.34
CA ASP A 215 -16.96 5.05 11.73
C ASP A 215 -17.22 6.56 11.87
N ASP A 216 -18.46 6.94 12.21
CA ASP A 216 -18.91 8.30 12.54
C ASP A 216 -18.85 8.62 14.06
N GLY A 217 -18.36 7.68 14.87
CA GLY A 217 -18.29 7.79 16.32
C GLY A 217 -17.10 8.58 16.85
N PRO A 218 -17.06 8.86 18.18
CA PRO A 218 -15.95 9.57 18.81
C PRO A 218 -14.64 8.76 18.89
N VAL A 219 -14.67 7.46 18.63
CA VAL A 219 -13.47 6.60 18.54
C VAL A 219 -12.85 6.77 17.16
N GLY A 220 -11.66 7.34 17.07
CA GLY A 220 -10.91 7.45 15.81
C GLY A 220 -9.86 6.37 15.64
N LEU A 221 -9.27 5.89 16.75
CA LEU A 221 -8.26 4.85 16.75
C LEU A 221 -8.64 3.73 17.71
N VAL A 222 -8.54 2.49 17.25
CA VAL A 222 -8.59 1.29 18.10
C VAL A 222 -7.20 0.69 18.14
N ILE A 223 -6.66 0.51 19.34
CA ILE A 223 -5.26 0.13 19.59
C ILE A 223 -5.25 -1.17 20.38
N PHE A 224 -4.43 -2.12 19.95
CA PHE A 224 -4.15 -3.32 20.71
C PHE A 224 -3.05 -3.04 21.74
N GLY A 225 -3.40 -3.11 23.03
CA GLY A 225 -2.51 -2.78 24.15
C GLY A 225 -1.42 -3.83 24.41
N ALA A 226 -1.63 -5.09 24.02
CA ALA A 226 -0.66 -6.17 24.23
C ALA A 226 -0.17 -6.32 25.69
N GLY A 227 -1.08 -6.14 26.65
CA GLY A 227 -0.82 -6.31 28.09
C GLY A 227 0.26 -5.36 28.66
N GLY A 228 1.18 -5.92 29.45
CA GLY A 228 2.19 -5.16 30.21
C GLY A 228 3.09 -4.22 29.40
N ASN A 229 3.22 -4.46 28.09
CA ASN A 229 4.03 -3.64 27.19
C ASN A 229 3.38 -2.29 26.85
N PHE A 230 2.07 -2.13 27.09
CA PHE A 230 1.34 -0.90 26.76
C PHE A 230 1.92 0.33 27.45
N SER A 231 2.36 0.20 28.70
CA SER A 231 2.94 1.30 29.47
C SER A 231 4.18 1.92 28.81
N ALA A 232 4.93 1.16 28.00
CA ALA A 232 6.06 1.64 27.24
C ALA A 232 5.67 2.11 25.84
N SER A 233 4.69 1.46 25.20
CA SER A 233 4.26 1.79 23.84
C SER A 233 3.29 2.97 23.78
N VAL A 234 2.65 3.39 24.88
CA VAL A 234 1.73 4.55 24.89
C VAL A 234 2.39 5.82 24.36
N CYS A 235 3.70 6.01 24.58
CA CYS A 235 4.46 7.14 24.07
C CYS A 235 4.57 7.15 22.53
N TYR A 236 4.36 6.01 21.86
CA TYR A 236 4.27 5.93 20.41
C TYR A 236 3.09 6.73 19.85
N LEU A 237 2.06 7.01 20.66
CA LEU A 237 1.00 7.95 20.27
C LEU A 237 1.51 9.36 20.00
N ALA A 238 2.57 9.80 20.69
CA ALA A 238 3.17 11.11 20.43
C ALA A 238 3.84 11.12 19.05
N GLU A 239 4.51 10.03 18.68
CA GLU A 239 5.11 9.86 17.35
C GLU A 239 4.02 9.82 16.25
N LEU A 240 2.91 9.12 16.50
CA LEU A 240 1.74 9.10 15.61
C LEU A 240 0.99 10.45 15.54
N ALA A 241 1.21 11.38 16.49
CA ALA A 241 0.51 12.66 16.55
C ALA A 241 1.25 13.80 15.84
N VAL A 242 2.54 13.65 15.53
CA VAL A 242 3.33 14.69 14.87
C VAL A 242 2.77 14.97 13.47
N GLU A 243 2.54 13.93 12.65
CA GLU A 243 1.97 14.01 11.28
C GLU A 243 1.17 12.73 10.89
N GLY A 244 0.81 11.86 11.85
CA GLY A 244 0.22 10.55 11.61
C GLY A 244 -1.27 10.40 12.00
N PRO A 245 -1.80 9.17 12.00
CA PRO A 245 -3.22 8.87 12.27
C PRO A 245 -3.71 9.35 13.65
N ALA A 246 -2.81 9.56 14.62
CA ALA A 246 -3.16 10.01 15.96
C ALA A 246 -3.22 11.55 16.11
N SER A 247 -3.03 12.32 15.03
CA SER A 247 -3.01 13.79 15.04
C SER A 247 -4.29 14.45 15.57
N LEU A 248 -5.44 13.78 15.41
CA LEU A 248 -6.76 14.22 15.90
C LEU A 248 -7.09 13.69 17.29
N ILE A 249 -6.25 12.81 17.87
CA ILE A 249 -6.51 12.25 19.19
C ILE A 249 -6.33 13.33 20.25
N ARG A 250 -7.35 13.46 21.10
CA ARG A 250 -7.40 14.36 22.25
C ARG A 250 -7.69 13.60 23.54
N GLU A 251 -8.14 12.35 23.44
CA GLU A 251 -8.59 11.54 24.57
C GLU A 251 -8.06 10.10 24.43
N ILE A 252 -7.54 9.54 25.52
CA ILE A 252 -7.10 8.14 25.59
C ILE A 252 -8.05 7.37 26.50
N ARG A 253 -8.64 6.28 25.99
CA ARG A 253 -9.56 5.40 26.72
C ARG A 253 -9.04 3.98 26.77
N TYR A 254 -9.01 3.36 27.95
CA TYR A 254 -8.49 2.01 28.15
C TYR A 254 -9.59 1.06 28.65
N PHE A 255 -9.60 -0.16 28.10
CA PHE A 255 -10.43 -1.28 28.53
C PHE A 255 -9.60 -2.57 28.50
N GLY A 256 -9.67 -3.35 29.58
CA GLY A 256 -8.87 -4.57 29.78
C GLY A 256 -9.50 -5.50 30.81
N ASP A 257 -8.73 -6.46 31.29
CA ASP A 257 -9.19 -7.43 32.29
C ASP A 257 -9.41 -6.75 33.66
N LEU A 258 -10.43 -7.18 34.40
CA LEU A 258 -10.61 -6.76 35.79
C LEU A 258 -9.89 -7.75 36.71
N ASP A 259 -8.58 -7.52 36.84
CA ASP A 259 -7.72 -8.12 37.85
C ASP A 259 -6.66 -7.10 38.32
N ARG A 260 -5.70 -7.55 39.14
CA ARG A 260 -4.63 -6.66 39.63
C ARG A 260 -3.81 -6.05 38.49
N ARG A 261 -3.41 -6.86 37.50
CA ARG A 261 -2.53 -6.42 36.41
C ARG A 261 -3.28 -5.53 35.43
N GLY A 262 -4.54 -5.87 35.11
CA GLY A 262 -5.38 -5.08 34.22
C GLY A 262 -5.67 -3.65 34.70
N LEU A 263 -5.52 -3.38 36.01
CA LEU A 263 -5.54 -2.01 36.56
C LEU A 263 -4.13 -1.39 36.70
N GLU A 264 -3.10 -2.19 37.00
CA GLU A 264 -1.71 -1.69 37.07
C GLU A 264 -1.21 -1.16 35.70
N ILE A 265 -1.61 -1.81 34.59
CA ILE A 265 -1.20 -1.43 33.22
C ILE A 265 -1.64 -0.01 32.84
N PRO A 266 -2.94 0.36 32.88
CA PRO A 266 -3.36 1.69 32.50
C PRO A 266 -2.88 2.77 33.48
N ILE A 267 -2.68 2.45 34.77
CA ILE A 267 -2.10 3.39 35.74
C ILE A 267 -0.63 3.70 35.40
N ALA A 268 0.14 2.68 35.03
CA ALA A 268 1.53 2.88 34.58
C ALA A 268 1.60 3.63 33.25
N ALA A 269 0.70 3.31 32.31
CA ALA A 269 0.61 4.01 31.02
C ALA A 269 0.19 5.47 31.18
N ASP A 270 -0.70 5.80 32.13
CA ASP A 270 -1.11 7.17 32.45
C ASP A 270 0.07 8.02 32.93
N ALA A 271 0.94 7.45 33.77
CA ALA A 271 2.17 8.13 34.19
C ALA A 271 3.12 8.38 33.00
N ALA A 272 3.33 7.36 32.15
CA ALA A 272 4.20 7.48 30.97
C ALA A 272 3.64 8.48 29.93
N ALA A 273 2.32 8.49 29.72
CA ALA A 273 1.65 9.41 28.82
C ALA A 273 1.81 10.87 29.30
N ARG A 274 1.62 11.14 30.60
CA ARG A 274 1.85 12.48 31.16
C ARG A 274 3.30 12.94 31.02
N ASP A 275 4.26 12.07 31.30
CA ASP A 275 5.69 12.36 31.13
C ASP A 275 6.04 12.69 29.65
N ALA A 276 5.28 12.15 28.70
CA ALA A 276 5.42 12.38 27.26
C ALA A 276 4.55 13.54 26.71
N GLY A 277 3.79 14.25 27.56
CA GLY A 277 2.91 15.34 27.14
C GLY A 277 1.63 14.91 26.42
N LEU A 278 1.22 13.65 26.56
CA LEU A 278 -0.01 13.08 25.99
C LEU A 278 -1.22 13.26 26.93
N PRO A 279 -2.47 13.14 26.42
CA PRO A 279 -3.66 13.11 27.26
C PRO A 279 -3.60 12.00 28.32
N ALA A 280 -4.25 12.23 29.47
CA ALA A 280 -4.34 11.21 30.51
C ALA A 280 -5.04 9.94 30.02
N VAL A 281 -4.55 8.78 30.46
CA VAL A 281 -5.17 7.48 30.15
C VAL A 281 -6.35 7.26 31.09
N ARG A 282 -7.57 7.29 30.54
CA ARG A 282 -8.82 7.20 31.31
C ARG A 282 -9.57 5.88 31.02
N PRO A 283 -10.43 5.41 31.93
CA PRO A 283 -11.23 4.21 31.69
C PRO A 283 -12.34 4.45 30.66
N ALA A 284 -12.58 3.48 29.77
CA ALA A 284 -13.78 3.44 28.93
C ALA A 284 -14.99 3.01 29.78
N VAL A 285 -15.64 3.98 30.44
CA VAL A 285 -16.57 3.75 31.56
C VAL A 285 -17.66 2.72 31.27
N GLY A 286 -18.29 2.79 30.11
CA GLY A 286 -19.37 1.94 29.65
C GLY A 286 -18.95 0.50 29.39
N LEU A 287 -17.71 0.28 28.93
CA LEU A 287 -17.16 -1.06 28.73
C LEU A 287 -16.82 -1.71 30.07
N TRP A 288 -16.23 -0.96 31.01
CA TRP A 288 -15.99 -1.43 32.38
C TRP A 288 -17.30 -1.71 33.14
N ALA A 289 -18.33 -0.89 32.95
CA ALA A 289 -19.64 -1.11 33.55
C ALA A 289 -20.32 -2.38 33.00
N ARG A 290 -20.21 -2.64 31.70
CA ARG A 290 -20.70 -3.88 31.06
C ARG A 290 -19.93 -5.11 31.56
N LEU A 291 -18.61 -4.99 31.70
CA LEU A 291 -17.80 -6.07 32.25
C LEU A 291 -18.23 -6.43 33.68
N LEU A 292 -18.46 -5.44 34.55
CA LEU A 292 -18.96 -5.68 35.90
C LEU A 292 -20.37 -6.28 35.94
N ARG A 293 -21.22 -5.97 34.96
CA ARG A 293 -22.61 -6.44 34.91
C ARG A 293 -22.75 -7.85 34.32
N TRP A 294 -21.99 -8.15 33.27
CA TRP A 294 -22.15 -9.36 32.45
C TRP A 294 -20.94 -10.30 32.50
N GLY A 295 -19.85 -9.86 33.12
CA GLY A 295 -18.61 -10.62 33.23
C GLY A 295 -18.79 -11.92 34.04
N GLN A 296 -18.24 -13.01 33.50
CA GLN A 296 -18.17 -14.27 34.23
C GLN A 296 -16.96 -14.26 35.17
N GLN A 297 -17.20 -14.58 36.45
CA GLN A 297 -16.14 -14.62 37.45
C GLN A 297 -15.24 -15.84 37.24
N GLY A 298 -13.97 -15.58 36.94
CA GLY A 298 -12.89 -16.57 36.97
C GLY A 298 -12.13 -16.52 38.29
N LYS A 299 -11.44 -17.61 38.66
CA LYS A 299 -10.56 -17.63 39.85
C LYS A 299 -9.29 -16.81 39.61
N HIS A 300 -8.88 -16.02 40.61
CA HIS A 300 -7.64 -15.25 40.61
C HIS A 300 -7.10 -15.09 42.04
N PRO A 301 -5.79 -14.90 42.28
CA PRO A 301 -5.29 -14.56 43.61
C PRO A 301 -5.99 -13.31 44.20
N PRO A 302 -6.45 -13.36 45.46
CA PRO A 302 -7.06 -12.20 46.12
C PRO A 302 -6.04 -11.09 46.33
N VAL A 303 -6.49 -9.85 46.15
CA VAL A 303 -5.71 -8.64 46.40
C VAL A 303 -6.06 -8.11 47.79
N ASP A 304 -5.06 -7.69 48.57
CA ASP A 304 -5.29 -7.07 49.86
C ASP A 304 -6.11 -5.79 49.72
N ALA A 305 -6.99 -5.53 50.70
CA ALA A 305 -7.90 -4.39 50.68
C ALA A 305 -7.19 -3.04 50.42
N PRO A 306 -6.07 -2.68 51.09
CA PRO A 306 -5.36 -1.43 50.80
C PRO A 306 -4.88 -1.29 49.35
N THR A 307 -4.39 -2.38 48.75
CA THR A 307 -3.96 -2.38 47.35
C THR A 307 -5.14 -2.30 46.39
N ALA A 308 -6.23 -3.01 46.66
CA ALA A 308 -7.46 -2.93 45.87
C ALA A 308 -8.08 -1.52 45.93
N ASP A 309 -8.11 -0.90 47.11
CA ASP A 309 -8.58 0.48 47.30
C ASP A 309 -7.78 1.47 46.48
N ARG A 310 -6.44 1.34 46.48
CA ARG A 310 -5.55 2.18 45.68
C ARG A 310 -5.76 1.99 44.17
N LEU A 311 -5.81 0.75 43.69
CA LEU A 311 -5.94 0.46 42.24
C LEU A 311 -7.29 0.93 41.69
N THR A 312 -8.36 0.72 42.44
CA THR A 312 -9.71 1.10 41.99
C THR A 312 -9.94 2.61 41.97
N THR A 313 -9.06 3.43 42.57
CA THR A 313 -9.16 4.90 42.45
C THR A 313 -9.05 5.42 41.01
N TRP A 314 -8.38 4.65 40.13
CA TRP A 314 -8.29 4.99 38.70
C TRP A 314 -9.64 4.88 37.98
N LEU A 315 -10.55 4.02 38.47
CA LEU A 315 -11.91 3.90 37.95
C LEU A 315 -12.82 5.03 38.48
N PRO A 316 -13.92 5.36 37.76
CA PRO A 316 -14.92 6.31 38.23
C PRO A 316 -15.58 5.81 39.52
N LEU A 317 -16.04 6.74 40.36
CA LEU A 317 -16.61 6.44 41.68
C LEU A 317 -17.70 5.35 41.62
N SER A 318 -18.53 5.38 40.57
CA SER A 318 -19.62 4.42 40.35
C SER A 318 -19.16 2.97 40.16
N LEU A 319 -17.92 2.72 39.72
CA LEU A 319 -17.41 1.38 39.42
C LEU A 319 -16.47 0.83 40.50
N ARG A 320 -16.00 1.67 41.43
CA ARG A 320 -14.96 1.30 42.40
C ARG A 320 -15.40 0.18 43.35
N ALA A 321 -16.61 0.26 43.87
CA ALA A 321 -17.11 -0.71 44.84
C ALA A 321 -17.17 -2.13 44.25
N GLY A 322 -17.79 -2.27 43.06
CA GLY A 322 -17.87 -3.55 42.36
C GLY A 322 -16.48 -4.07 41.92
N ALA A 323 -15.62 -3.19 41.42
CA ALA A 323 -14.26 -3.57 41.05
C ALA A 323 -13.43 -4.06 42.26
N ARG A 324 -13.54 -3.37 43.39
CA ARG A 324 -12.88 -3.73 44.64
C ARG A 324 -13.33 -5.09 45.16
N GLU A 325 -14.63 -5.37 45.09
CA GLU A 325 -15.19 -6.64 45.51
C GLU A 325 -14.63 -7.81 44.71
N ILE A 326 -14.53 -7.68 43.39
CA ILE A 326 -13.91 -8.69 42.51
C ILE A 326 -12.44 -8.95 42.91
N LEU A 327 -11.65 -7.89 43.11
CA LEU A 327 -10.23 -8.03 43.46
C LEU A 327 -10.00 -8.69 44.83
N VAL A 328 -10.78 -8.31 45.84
CA VAL A 328 -10.63 -8.82 47.22
C VAL A 328 -11.16 -10.24 47.36
N SER A 329 -12.21 -10.61 46.62
CA SER A 329 -12.80 -11.95 46.65
C SER A 329 -11.94 -13.04 45.99
N GLY A 330 -10.86 -12.66 45.29
CA GLY A 330 -10.07 -13.62 44.51
C GLY A 330 -10.78 -14.03 43.21
N ALA A 331 -11.55 -13.12 42.64
CA ALA A 331 -12.16 -13.27 41.33
C ALA A 331 -11.44 -12.40 40.28
N ARG A 332 -11.63 -12.72 39.01
CA ARG A 332 -11.32 -11.85 37.87
C ARG A 332 -12.48 -11.81 36.90
N LEU A 333 -12.61 -10.72 36.14
CA LEU A 333 -13.49 -10.68 34.97
C LEU A 333 -12.63 -10.50 33.72
N ALA A 334 -12.79 -11.43 32.77
CA ALA A 334 -12.06 -11.40 31.51
C ALA A 334 -12.70 -10.42 30.51
N GLN A 335 -11.88 -9.64 29.81
CA GLN A 335 -12.31 -8.60 28.86
C GLN A 335 -13.24 -9.17 27.77
N GLU A 336 -13.04 -10.42 27.37
CA GLU A 336 -13.80 -11.12 26.32
C GLU A 336 -15.28 -11.32 26.67
N ALA A 337 -15.67 -11.15 27.93
CA ALA A 337 -17.08 -11.17 28.32
C ALA A 337 -17.87 -10.01 27.68
N VAL A 338 -17.20 -8.94 27.25
CA VAL A 338 -17.78 -7.86 26.45
C VAL A 338 -17.38 -8.05 24.98
N GLY A 339 -17.94 -9.09 24.35
CA GLY A 339 -17.64 -9.49 22.96
C GLY A 339 -18.69 -9.03 21.93
N THR A 340 -18.49 -9.42 20.65
CA THR A 340 -19.29 -8.97 19.49
C THR A 340 -20.80 -9.02 19.74
N LYS A 341 -21.34 -10.13 20.28
CA LYS A 341 -22.79 -10.27 20.54
C LYS A 341 -23.36 -9.17 21.43
N LEU A 342 -22.66 -8.81 22.50
CA LEU A 342 -23.11 -7.79 23.45
C LEU A 342 -22.95 -6.40 22.85
N LEU A 343 -21.82 -6.13 22.20
CA LEU A 343 -21.52 -4.85 21.55
C LEU A 343 -22.50 -4.54 20.41
N SER A 344 -22.87 -5.54 19.59
CA SER A 344 -23.85 -5.39 18.51
C SER A 344 -25.28 -5.16 19.03
N SER A 345 -25.63 -5.71 20.21
CA SER A 345 -26.97 -5.53 20.79
C SER A 345 -27.17 -4.17 21.48
N GLU A 346 -26.09 -3.47 21.81
CA GLU A 346 -26.12 -2.18 22.52
C GLU A 346 -25.20 -1.15 21.84
N PRO A 347 -25.53 -0.64 20.64
CA PRO A 347 -24.61 0.16 19.80
C PRO A 347 -24.22 1.51 20.42
N THR A 348 -24.89 1.96 21.49
CA THR A 348 -24.61 3.22 22.17
C THR A 348 -23.29 3.22 22.97
N TRP A 349 -22.63 2.07 23.11
CA TRP A 349 -21.40 1.90 23.91
C TRP A 349 -20.24 2.80 23.46
N THR A 350 -20.28 3.29 22.23
CA THR A 350 -19.30 4.22 21.64
C THR A 350 -19.63 5.69 21.87
N SER A 351 -20.78 6.03 22.43
CA SER A 351 -21.17 7.42 22.71
C SER A 351 -20.27 8.06 23.78
N TRP A 352 -20.19 9.40 23.80
CA TRP A 352 -19.46 10.13 24.86
C TRP A 352 -19.98 9.85 26.28
N ALA A 353 -21.28 9.55 26.42
CA ALA A 353 -21.85 9.17 27.71
C ALA A 353 -21.25 7.85 28.23
N GLU A 354 -20.93 6.93 27.32
CA GLU A 354 -20.41 5.60 27.62
C GLU A 354 -18.87 5.58 27.63
N LEU A 355 -18.18 6.35 26.78
CA LEU A 355 -16.73 6.51 26.85
C LEU A 355 -16.27 7.39 28.03
N GLY A 356 -17.19 8.13 28.65
CA GLY A 356 -16.93 9.12 29.69
C GLY A 356 -16.67 10.51 29.10
N PRO A 357 -17.25 11.58 29.67
CA PRO A 357 -17.27 12.92 29.06
C PRO A 357 -15.86 13.46 28.79
N PRO A 358 -15.68 14.31 27.75
CA PRO A 358 -14.43 15.05 27.52
C PRO A 358 -14.05 15.83 28.80
N GLY A 359 -12.77 15.90 29.11
CA GLY A 359 -12.23 16.32 30.40
C GLY A 359 -13.01 17.39 31.18
N VAL A 360 -13.65 17.00 32.28
CA VAL A 360 -13.77 17.87 33.46
C VAL A 360 -12.44 17.77 34.20
N ASP A 361 -11.76 18.91 34.38
CA ASP A 361 -10.48 19.02 35.07
C ASP A 361 -10.54 18.43 36.48
N ARG A 362 -9.47 17.73 36.88
CA ARG A 362 -9.19 17.52 38.30
C ARG A 362 -8.64 18.83 38.84
N SER A 363 -9.03 19.20 40.06
CA SER A 363 -8.45 20.35 40.76
C SER A 363 -6.92 20.21 40.84
N GLY A 364 -6.20 20.98 40.02
CA GLY A 364 -4.73 20.98 39.94
C GLY A 364 -4.14 20.81 38.54
N ASP A 365 -4.92 20.40 37.53
CA ASP A 365 -4.45 20.29 36.15
C ASP A 365 -4.68 21.61 35.41
N SER A 366 -3.62 22.40 35.19
CA SER A 366 -3.65 23.46 34.17
C SER A 366 -3.12 22.83 32.88
N ALA A 367 -4.00 22.47 31.96
CA ALA A 367 -3.58 22.04 30.63
C ALA A 367 -3.09 23.26 29.82
N PRO A 368 -1.96 23.16 29.10
CA PRO A 368 -1.66 24.11 28.05
C PRO A 368 -2.61 23.85 26.88
N GLU A 369 -3.29 24.90 26.38
CA GLU A 369 -4.13 24.86 25.18
C GLU A 369 -3.31 24.34 23.98
N LEU A 370 -3.44 23.06 23.63
CA LEU A 370 -3.07 22.57 22.30
C LEU A 370 -4.23 22.84 21.34
N ARG A 371 -4.38 24.11 20.96
CA ARG A 371 -5.02 24.48 19.69
C ARG A 371 -4.11 24.01 18.57
N ARG A 372 -4.46 22.92 17.89
CA ARG A 372 -4.10 22.76 16.47
C ARG A 372 -5.34 23.05 15.66
N THR A 373 -5.38 24.26 15.13
CA THR A 373 -6.15 24.66 13.96
C THR A 373 -6.04 23.59 12.88
N SER A 374 -7.15 23.27 12.22
CA SER A 374 -7.12 22.72 10.87
C SER A 374 -6.14 23.58 10.07
N VAL A 375 -5.00 23.01 9.69
CA VAL A 375 -4.14 23.62 8.69
C VAL A 375 -4.79 23.26 7.36
N ALA A 376 -5.95 23.87 7.06
CA ALA A 376 -6.21 24.21 5.66
C ALA A 376 -4.90 24.80 5.12
N LEU A 377 -4.49 24.52 3.88
CA LEU A 377 -3.35 25.20 3.25
C LEU A 377 -3.48 26.72 3.48
N GLN A 378 -2.87 27.24 4.56
CA GLN A 378 -3.17 28.56 5.09
C GLN A 378 -2.37 29.51 4.21
N ARG A 379 -2.99 29.91 3.10
CA ARG A 379 -2.46 31.00 2.30
C ARG A 379 -2.42 32.24 3.19
N PRO A 380 -1.36 33.05 3.11
CA PRO A 380 -1.29 34.28 3.90
C PRO A 380 -2.54 35.13 3.61
N PRO A 381 -3.15 35.79 4.61
CA PRO A 381 -4.34 36.61 4.39
C PRO A 381 -4.15 37.70 3.31
N SER A 382 -2.91 38.09 3.05
CA SER A 382 -2.49 39.05 2.02
C SER A 382 -2.28 38.43 0.62
N ALA A 383 -2.38 37.11 0.47
CA ALA A 383 -2.15 36.46 -0.81
C ALA A 383 -3.17 36.92 -1.86
N PRO A 384 -2.76 37.12 -3.13
CA PRO A 384 -3.68 37.48 -4.21
C PRO A 384 -4.81 36.46 -4.36
N THR A 385 -6.04 36.96 -4.55
CA THR A 385 -7.26 36.19 -4.83
C THR A 385 -8.01 36.78 -6.02
N GLY A 386 -9.11 36.14 -6.46
CA GLY A 386 -9.89 36.59 -7.61
C GLY A 386 -9.06 36.65 -8.90
N ASP A 387 -9.23 37.72 -9.69
CA ASP A 387 -8.45 37.93 -10.93
C ASP A 387 -6.95 38.05 -10.69
N ALA A 388 -6.55 38.65 -9.55
CA ALA A 388 -5.13 38.85 -9.24
C ALA A 388 -4.41 37.50 -9.10
N ALA A 389 -5.08 36.47 -8.59
CA ALA A 389 -4.52 35.12 -8.47
C ALA A 389 -4.23 34.43 -9.82
N LEU A 390 -4.73 34.97 -10.95
CA LEU A 390 -4.46 34.44 -12.29
C LEU A 390 -3.09 34.87 -12.85
N ILE A 391 -2.53 35.96 -12.33
CA ILE A 391 -1.30 36.58 -12.83
C ILE A 391 -0.26 36.83 -11.74
N LEU A 392 -0.63 36.82 -10.47
CA LEU A 392 0.29 37.00 -9.34
C LEU A 392 0.51 35.68 -8.60
N ASP A 393 1.74 35.44 -8.16
CA ASP A 393 2.08 34.37 -7.21
C ASP A 393 1.63 34.73 -5.76
N ASP A 394 1.95 33.89 -4.78
CA ASP A 394 1.52 34.13 -3.39
C ASP A 394 2.26 35.29 -2.70
N ASP A 395 3.42 35.68 -3.24
CA ASP A 395 4.22 36.82 -2.76
C ASP A 395 3.83 38.13 -3.47
N GLY A 396 2.90 38.07 -4.44
CA GLY A 396 2.43 39.22 -5.21
C GLY A 396 3.27 39.54 -6.44
N ASN A 397 4.22 38.68 -6.83
CA ASN A 397 5.02 38.89 -8.03
C ASN A 397 4.21 38.53 -9.29
N ALA A 398 4.33 39.36 -10.32
CA ALA A 398 3.73 39.07 -11.62
C ALA A 398 4.43 37.88 -12.30
N CYS A 399 3.62 36.92 -12.72
CA CYS A 399 4.00 35.70 -13.41
C CYS A 399 3.07 35.52 -14.61
N GLU A 400 3.09 36.46 -15.55
CA GLU A 400 2.35 36.34 -16.81
C GLU A 400 3.32 35.95 -17.92
N PRO A 401 3.17 34.77 -18.54
CA PRO A 401 4.10 34.33 -19.59
C PRO A 401 3.90 35.13 -20.88
N ASP A 402 4.95 35.82 -21.33
CA ASP A 402 5.01 36.57 -22.60
C ASP A 402 5.83 35.80 -23.66
N GLY A 403 5.18 34.80 -24.26
CA GLY A 403 5.76 33.98 -25.35
C GLY A 403 6.24 32.58 -24.93
N GLU A 404 6.61 31.76 -25.92
CA GLU A 404 6.88 30.32 -25.73
C GLU A 404 8.03 30.01 -24.75
N ALA A 405 9.03 30.89 -24.66
CA ALA A 405 10.15 30.72 -23.75
C ALA A 405 9.69 30.74 -22.27
N GLU A 406 8.80 31.65 -21.90
CA GLU A 406 8.27 31.69 -20.53
C GLU A 406 7.23 30.60 -20.29
N TRP A 407 6.38 30.31 -21.30
CA TRP A 407 5.45 29.18 -21.28
C TRP A 407 6.15 27.83 -21.12
N SER A 408 7.43 27.71 -21.50
CA SER A 408 8.21 26.49 -21.28
C SER A 408 8.35 26.14 -19.78
N GLY A 409 8.34 27.15 -18.90
CA GLY A 409 8.34 26.99 -17.45
C GLY A 409 6.98 26.62 -16.87
N TRP A 410 5.91 26.76 -17.66
CA TRP A 410 4.54 26.43 -17.28
C TRP A 410 4.18 24.97 -17.65
N VAL A 411 3.69 24.22 -16.69
CA VAL A 411 3.34 22.79 -16.88
C VAL A 411 1.84 22.65 -17.02
N ALA A 412 1.39 22.02 -18.12
CA ALA A 412 0.00 21.66 -18.29
C ALA A 412 -0.34 20.53 -17.31
N VAL A 413 -1.47 20.62 -16.61
CA VAL A 413 -1.86 19.65 -15.57
C VAL A 413 -1.84 18.20 -16.10
N GLY A 414 -2.30 17.96 -17.33
CA GLY A 414 -2.28 16.62 -17.95
C GLY A 414 -0.88 16.03 -18.21
N HIS A 415 0.19 16.84 -18.18
CA HIS A 415 1.56 16.37 -18.41
C HIS A 415 2.20 15.70 -17.18
N THR A 416 1.56 15.72 -16.02
CA THR A 416 2.09 15.08 -14.81
C THR A 416 1.92 13.56 -14.80
N ARG A 417 1.09 13.00 -15.70
CA ARG A 417 0.71 11.58 -15.71
C ARG A 417 1.91 10.62 -15.72
N ASN A 418 2.85 10.78 -16.65
CA ASN A 418 3.90 9.78 -16.88
C ASN A 418 4.88 9.65 -15.71
N TRP A 419 5.11 10.74 -14.97
CA TRP A 419 5.88 10.70 -13.72
C TRP A 419 5.17 9.83 -12.67
N VAL A 420 3.86 10.03 -12.47
CA VAL A 420 3.07 9.27 -11.50
C VAL A 420 2.97 7.79 -11.85
N LEU A 421 2.98 7.46 -13.16
CA LEU A 421 3.04 6.09 -13.68
C LEU A 421 4.44 5.45 -13.58
N ASN A 422 5.44 6.17 -13.04
CA ASN A 422 6.83 5.74 -12.98
C ASN A 422 7.43 5.37 -14.35
N ASP A 423 6.99 6.05 -15.43
CA ASP A 423 7.51 5.86 -16.80
C ASP A 423 7.83 7.21 -17.49
N PRO A 424 8.65 8.08 -16.87
CA PRO A 424 8.94 9.43 -17.38
C PRO A 424 9.67 9.47 -18.73
N ILE A 425 10.26 8.35 -19.17
CA ILE A 425 10.82 8.22 -20.54
C ILE A 425 9.79 8.54 -21.63
N LEU A 426 8.49 8.32 -21.38
CA LEU A 426 7.44 8.64 -22.34
C LEU A 426 7.33 10.14 -22.60
N ASP A 427 7.63 10.98 -21.60
CA ASP A 427 7.72 12.43 -21.81
C ASP A 427 8.93 12.81 -22.66
N TRP A 428 10.06 12.14 -22.43
CA TRP A 428 11.26 12.34 -23.23
C TRP A 428 11.05 11.88 -24.68
N LEU A 429 10.44 10.72 -24.89
CA LEU A 429 10.10 10.20 -26.22
C LEU A 429 9.17 11.14 -26.97
N ARG A 430 8.16 11.70 -26.30
CA ARG A 430 7.27 12.70 -26.88
C ARG A 430 8.00 13.94 -27.39
N LEU A 431 9.08 14.38 -26.74
CA LEU A 431 9.81 15.61 -27.11
C LEU A 431 11.04 15.36 -28.01
N HIS A 432 11.69 14.22 -27.85
CA HIS A 432 13.02 13.93 -28.40
C HIS A 432 13.11 12.60 -29.15
N GLY A 433 12.12 11.70 -29.00
CA GLY A 433 12.16 10.33 -29.53
C GLY A 433 12.44 10.25 -31.03
N GLU A 434 11.65 10.95 -31.86
CA GLU A 434 11.83 10.92 -33.33
C GLU A 434 13.19 11.48 -33.75
N ARG A 435 13.64 12.58 -33.11
CA ARG A 435 14.96 13.17 -33.38
C ARG A 435 16.11 12.26 -32.94
N ALA A 436 15.87 11.42 -31.93
CA ALA A 436 16.79 10.39 -31.46
C ALA A 436 16.70 9.07 -32.28
N GLY A 437 15.88 9.02 -33.32
CA GLY A 437 15.77 7.88 -34.23
C GLY A 437 14.73 6.83 -33.85
N PHE A 438 13.92 7.07 -32.82
CA PHE A 438 12.86 6.15 -32.41
C PHE A 438 11.56 6.40 -33.20
N LEU A 439 10.93 5.32 -33.67
CA LEU A 439 9.71 5.39 -34.47
C LEU A 439 8.47 5.13 -33.62
N ARG A 440 7.48 6.02 -33.75
CA ARG A 440 6.16 5.86 -33.14
C ARG A 440 5.40 4.69 -33.74
N ASP A 441 4.59 4.02 -32.93
CA ASP A 441 3.75 2.89 -33.34
C ASP A 441 2.81 3.26 -34.49
N ASP A 442 2.20 4.45 -34.44
CA ASP A 442 1.29 4.98 -35.48
C ASP A 442 1.99 5.40 -36.79
N ARG A 443 3.31 5.20 -36.88
CA ARG A 443 4.13 5.42 -38.08
C ARG A 443 4.72 4.12 -38.63
N ARG A 444 4.46 2.97 -38.00
CA ARG A 444 4.99 1.68 -38.46
C ARG A 444 4.18 1.16 -39.67
N PRO A 445 4.82 0.40 -40.59
CA PRO A 445 4.15 -0.10 -41.79
C PRO A 445 2.92 -1.00 -41.53
N ASN A 446 2.92 -1.71 -40.41
CA ASN A 446 1.87 -2.65 -39.99
C ASN A 446 0.83 -2.03 -39.04
N TYR A 447 0.84 -0.71 -38.85
CA TYR A 447 -0.16 -0.04 -38.02
C TYR A 447 -1.52 0.00 -38.72
N ASP A 448 -2.53 -0.62 -38.10
CA ASP A 448 -3.93 -0.46 -38.50
C ASP A 448 -4.66 0.43 -37.49
N ARG A 449 -5.12 1.58 -37.95
CA ARG A 449 -5.90 2.52 -37.13
C ARG A 449 -7.23 1.93 -36.63
N ARG A 450 -7.77 0.91 -37.31
CA ARG A 450 -9.02 0.24 -36.93
C ARG A 450 -8.89 -0.63 -35.69
N THR A 451 -7.66 -0.93 -35.26
CA THR A 451 -7.36 -1.78 -34.10
C THR A 451 -6.67 -0.98 -32.98
N ASP A 452 -6.61 0.35 -33.08
CA ASP A 452 -5.96 1.21 -32.09
C ASP A 452 -6.86 1.45 -30.86
N PHE A 453 -6.59 0.69 -29.80
CA PHE A 453 -7.34 0.76 -28.54
C PHE A 453 -7.26 2.13 -27.87
N ARG A 454 -6.09 2.77 -27.82
CA ARG A 454 -5.96 4.08 -27.17
C ARG A 454 -6.78 5.13 -27.90
N ARG A 455 -6.72 5.14 -29.23
CA ARG A 455 -7.52 6.06 -30.04
C ARG A 455 -9.01 5.86 -29.79
N PHE A 456 -9.44 4.61 -29.68
CA PHE A 456 -10.81 4.27 -29.31
C PHE A 456 -11.20 4.84 -27.93
N VAL A 457 -10.39 4.59 -26.89
CA VAL A 457 -10.65 5.07 -25.52
C VAL A 457 -10.70 6.59 -25.46
N LEU A 458 -9.80 7.31 -26.16
CA LEU A 458 -9.83 8.78 -26.21
C LEU A 458 -11.11 9.30 -26.86
N LYS A 459 -11.57 8.68 -27.94
CA LYS A 459 -12.84 9.04 -28.59
C LYS A 459 -14.03 8.79 -27.66
N LYS A 460 -14.03 7.67 -26.92
CA LYS A 460 -15.06 7.35 -25.94
C LYS A 460 -15.04 8.29 -24.73
N GLY A 461 -13.85 8.72 -24.28
CA GLY A 461 -13.68 9.77 -23.27
C GLY A 461 -14.41 11.05 -23.63
N LEU A 462 -14.15 11.60 -24.82
CA LEU A 462 -14.81 12.82 -25.31
C LEU A 462 -16.34 12.65 -25.43
N ALA A 463 -16.80 11.49 -25.88
CA ALA A 463 -18.23 11.20 -26.00
C ALA A 463 -18.91 11.04 -24.63
N PHE A 464 -18.22 10.43 -23.65
CA PHE A 464 -18.66 10.31 -22.27
C PHE A 464 -18.77 11.68 -21.61
N GLU A 465 -17.74 12.53 -21.72
CA GLU A 465 -17.76 13.92 -21.23
C GLU A 465 -18.97 14.67 -21.82
N ALA A 466 -19.16 14.61 -23.14
CA ALA A 466 -20.31 15.24 -23.79
C ALA A 466 -21.66 14.69 -23.28
N GLY A 467 -21.74 13.39 -22.99
CA GLY A 467 -22.91 12.76 -22.40
C GLY A 467 -23.22 13.25 -20.98
N VAL A 468 -22.22 13.32 -20.11
CA VAL A 468 -22.36 13.86 -18.75
C VAL A 468 -22.76 15.35 -18.79
N MET A 469 -22.21 16.13 -19.72
CA MET A 469 -22.61 17.54 -19.89
C MET A 469 -24.10 17.68 -20.22
N ARG A 470 -24.66 16.83 -21.08
CA ARG A 470 -26.11 16.83 -21.36
C ARG A 470 -26.92 16.52 -20.11
N LEU A 471 -26.53 15.51 -19.34
CA LEU A 471 -27.20 15.16 -18.08
C LEU A 471 -27.19 16.31 -17.06
N LEU A 472 -26.07 17.03 -16.95
CA LEU A 472 -25.96 18.15 -16.02
C LEU A 472 -26.78 19.35 -16.46
N GLN A 473 -26.88 19.62 -17.77
CA GLN A 473 -27.70 20.69 -18.33
C GLN A 473 -29.20 20.50 -18.07
N GLU A 474 -29.66 19.25 -17.91
CA GLU A 474 -31.04 18.96 -17.50
C GLU A 474 -31.31 19.26 -16.02
N ARG A 475 -30.26 19.33 -15.19
CA ARG A 475 -30.36 19.47 -13.72
C ARG A 475 -29.98 20.85 -13.20
N ALA A 476 -29.13 21.57 -13.93
CA ALA A 476 -28.63 22.87 -13.52
C ALA A 476 -28.19 23.72 -14.72
N ILE A 477 -28.09 25.03 -14.51
CA ILE A 477 -27.47 25.94 -15.48
C ILE A 477 -25.97 25.62 -15.53
N VAL A 478 -25.48 25.27 -16.72
CA VAL A 478 -24.07 24.98 -17.00
C VAL A 478 -23.49 26.08 -17.87
N ILE A 479 -22.46 26.79 -17.38
CA ILE A 479 -21.71 27.78 -18.16
C ILE A 479 -20.43 27.13 -18.68
N ARG A 480 -20.29 27.01 -20.00
CA ARG A 480 -19.07 26.50 -20.63
C ARG A 480 -18.09 27.65 -20.91
N ILE A 481 -16.81 27.47 -20.56
CA ILE A 481 -15.77 28.50 -20.76
C ILE A 481 -14.87 28.18 -21.96
N ALA A 482 -14.12 27.08 -21.92
CA ALA A 482 -13.25 26.67 -23.02
C ALA A 482 -14.02 25.94 -24.12
N GLU A 483 -13.63 26.23 -25.36
CA GLU A 483 -14.18 25.64 -26.58
C GLU A 483 -13.15 24.77 -27.31
N SER A 484 -11.86 25.04 -27.05
CA SER A 484 -10.73 24.39 -27.71
C SER A 484 -9.58 24.11 -26.72
N PRO A 485 -8.69 23.14 -27.00
CA PRO A 485 -7.52 22.88 -26.16
C PRO A 485 -6.59 24.09 -26.00
N GLU A 486 -6.51 24.96 -27.01
CA GLU A 486 -5.66 26.16 -27.02
C GLU A 486 -6.11 27.19 -25.95
N ASP A 487 -7.40 27.17 -25.57
CA ASP A 487 -7.96 28.05 -24.54
C ASP A 487 -7.32 27.84 -23.16
N ALA A 488 -6.69 26.68 -22.92
CA ALA A 488 -5.98 26.38 -21.67
C ALA A 488 -4.90 27.44 -21.33
N ARG A 489 -4.34 28.09 -22.36
CA ARG A 489 -3.36 29.18 -22.22
C ARG A 489 -3.97 30.57 -22.33
N SER A 490 -5.29 30.73 -22.43
CA SER A 490 -5.93 32.04 -22.61
C SER A 490 -6.23 32.75 -21.29
N ILE A 491 -5.64 33.93 -21.08
CA ILE A 491 -5.96 34.76 -19.90
C ILE A 491 -7.39 35.28 -19.94
N VAL A 492 -7.92 35.53 -21.14
CA VAL A 492 -9.30 35.97 -21.35
C VAL A 492 -10.28 34.89 -20.87
N LYS A 493 -10.03 33.63 -21.24
CA LYS A 493 -10.85 32.50 -20.78
C LYS A 493 -10.70 32.23 -19.28
N ALA A 494 -9.49 32.37 -18.72
CA ALA A 494 -9.28 32.28 -17.28
C ALA A 494 -10.06 33.37 -16.50
N ARG A 495 -10.08 34.62 -17.00
CA ARG A 495 -10.91 35.69 -16.43
C ARG A 495 -12.41 35.42 -16.59
N ALA A 496 -12.83 34.81 -17.70
CA ALA A 496 -14.21 34.37 -17.87
C ALA A 496 -14.63 33.31 -16.84
N THR A 497 -13.72 32.39 -16.47
CA THR A 497 -13.94 31.47 -15.34
C THR A 497 -14.14 32.23 -14.03
N VAL A 498 -13.28 33.20 -13.69
CA VAL A 498 -13.44 34.02 -12.46
C VAL A 498 -14.76 34.79 -12.47
N HIS A 499 -15.16 35.34 -13.61
CA HIS A 499 -16.44 36.04 -13.75
C HIS A 499 -17.64 35.11 -13.51
N ALA A 500 -17.63 33.90 -14.08
CA ALA A 500 -18.67 32.90 -13.85
C ALA A 500 -18.74 32.45 -12.38
N LEU A 501 -17.58 32.28 -11.74
CA LEU A 501 -17.47 31.97 -10.30
C LEU A 501 -18.09 33.08 -9.44
N ARG A 502 -17.72 34.35 -9.66
CA ARG A 502 -18.28 35.50 -8.91
C ARG A 502 -19.78 35.67 -9.09
N SER A 503 -20.30 35.35 -10.27
CA SER A 503 -21.73 35.40 -10.56
C SER A 503 -22.52 34.26 -9.89
N GLY A 504 -21.86 33.33 -9.19
CA GLY A 504 -22.52 32.24 -8.47
C GLY A 504 -23.11 31.16 -9.39
N ALA A 505 -22.56 31.01 -10.60
CA ALA A 505 -23.00 30.02 -11.59
C ALA A 505 -23.07 28.61 -10.96
N PRO A 506 -24.17 27.84 -11.09
CA PRO A 506 -24.31 26.53 -10.45
C PRO A 506 -23.20 25.54 -10.83
N VAL A 507 -22.94 25.42 -12.14
CA VAL A 507 -21.91 24.56 -12.71
C VAL A 507 -21.16 25.34 -13.79
N ILE A 508 -19.84 25.26 -13.76
CA ILE A 508 -18.97 25.83 -14.80
C ILE A 508 -18.22 24.68 -15.46
N ALA A 509 -18.48 24.45 -16.74
CA ALA A 509 -17.84 23.40 -17.52
C ALA A 509 -16.62 23.93 -18.27
N GLN A 510 -15.59 23.08 -18.40
CA GLN A 510 -14.38 23.36 -19.16
C GLN A 510 -13.73 24.68 -18.69
N ALA A 511 -13.55 24.83 -17.37
CA ALA A 511 -13.09 26.06 -16.75
C ALA A 511 -11.57 26.18 -16.88
N VAL A 512 -11.08 27.35 -17.30
CA VAL A 512 -9.65 27.57 -17.50
C VAL A 512 -9.04 28.06 -16.18
N LEU A 513 -8.12 27.28 -15.62
CA LEU A 513 -7.43 27.61 -14.38
C LEU A 513 -5.93 27.81 -14.62
N ARG A 514 -5.38 28.81 -13.91
CA ARG A 514 -3.94 29.10 -13.86
C ARG A 514 -3.50 29.18 -12.41
N ASN A 515 -2.31 28.66 -12.13
CA ASN A 515 -1.66 28.80 -10.84
C ASN A 515 -0.26 29.39 -11.07
N PRO A 516 -0.11 30.72 -10.95
CA PRO A 516 1.17 31.41 -11.04
C PRO A 516 2.25 30.91 -10.08
N ALA A 517 1.94 30.61 -8.81
CA ALA A 517 2.96 30.17 -7.85
C ALA A 517 3.53 28.80 -8.20
N ARG A 518 2.71 27.88 -8.72
CA ARG A 518 3.21 26.60 -9.25
C ARG A 518 3.57 26.64 -10.72
N ARG A 519 3.31 27.75 -11.44
CA ARG A 519 3.30 27.89 -12.91
C ARG A 519 2.66 26.66 -13.57
N THR A 520 1.42 26.36 -13.19
CA THR A 520 0.61 25.31 -13.82
C THR A 520 -0.64 25.89 -14.47
N HIS A 521 -1.14 25.22 -15.50
CA HIS A 521 -2.36 25.62 -16.21
C HIS A 521 -3.12 24.40 -16.73
N GLY A 522 -4.42 24.56 -16.95
CA GLY A 522 -5.23 23.54 -17.60
C GLY A 522 -6.71 23.89 -17.63
N VAL A 523 -7.49 22.95 -18.14
CA VAL A 523 -8.94 23.06 -18.25
C VAL A 523 -9.53 21.97 -17.36
N VAL A 524 -10.24 22.37 -16.31
CA VAL A 524 -10.98 21.43 -15.46
C VAL A 524 -12.34 21.16 -16.07
N ASP A 525 -12.78 19.90 -16.07
CA ASP A 525 -14.02 19.53 -16.72
C ASP A 525 -15.23 20.20 -16.10
N LEU A 526 -15.31 20.24 -14.76
CA LEU A 526 -16.39 20.86 -14.00
C LEU A 526 -15.88 21.59 -12.76
N LEU A 527 -16.44 22.77 -12.50
CA LEU A 527 -16.48 23.39 -11.18
C LEU A 527 -17.93 23.43 -10.72
N VAL A 528 -18.22 22.85 -9.56
CA VAL A 528 -19.58 22.76 -9.01
C VAL A 528 -19.64 23.47 -7.66
N ARG A 529 -20.71 24.22 -7.43
CA ARG A 529 -20.94 24.84 -6.12
C ARG A 529 -21.11 23.78 -5.03
N SER A 530 -20.54 24.04 -3.86
CA SER A 530 -20.51 23.12 -2.72
C SER A 530 -21.90 22.75 -2.20
N ASP A 531 -22.84 23.70 -2.20
CA ASP A 531 -24.23 23.47 -1.79
C ASP A 531 -25.00 22.59 -2.76
N LEU A 532 -24.82 22.80 -4.07
CA LEU A 532 -25.38 21.93 -5.11
C LEU A 532 -24.77 20.54 -5.06
N LEU A 533 -23.47 20.46 -4.81
CA LEU A 533 -22.78 19.17 -4.67
C LEU A 533 -23.27 18.40 -3.44
N ALA A 534 -23.49 19.07 -2.31
CA ALA A 534 -24.08 18.49 -1.11
C ALA A 534 -25.51 17.97 -1.36
N TYR A 535 -26.26 18.64 -2.23
CA TYR A 535 -27.59 18.19 -2.62
C TYR A 535 -27.55 16.95 -3.52
N TRP A 536 -26.63 16.89 -4.49
CA TRP A 536 -26.50 15.76 -5.40
C TRP A 536 -25.84 14.54 -4.75
N PHE A 537 -24.90 14.76 -3.83
CA PHE A 537 -24.11 13.72 -3.16
C PHE A 537 -23.96 14.05 -1.66
N PRO A 538 -25.00 13.83 -0.84
CA PRO A 538 -25.04 14.21 0.57
C PRO A 538 -23.92 13.60 1.43
N GLU A 539 -23.36 12.47 1.00
CA GLU A 539 -22.29 11.76 1.68
C GLU A 539 -20.89 12.38 1.46
N LEU A 540 -20.72 13.26 0.48
CA LEU A 540 -19.40 13.77 0.09
C LEU A 540 -18.94 15.00 0.84
N ILE A 541 -19.87 15.80 1.36
CA ILE A 541 -19.61 17.09 2.00
C ILE A 541 -20.64 17.32 3.10
N SER A 542 -20.16 17.70 4.29
CA SER A 542 -21.08 18.02 5.40
C SER A 542 -21.81 19.34 5.13
N PRO A 543 -22.99 19.57 5.73
CA PRO A 543 -23.69 20.86 5.61
C PRO A 543 -22.83 22.07 6.03
N GLU A 544 -22.07 21.93 7.12
CA GLU A 544 -21.15 22.97 7.61
C GLU A 544 -20.05 23.29 6.58
N GLU A 545 -19.49 22.26 5.96
CA GLU A 545 -18.46 22.44 4.93
C GLU A 545 -19.07 23.03 3.66
N ALA A 546 -20.28 22.61 3.27
CA ALA A 546 -20.97 23.11 2.08
C ALA A 546 -21.26 24.62 2.15
N GLU A 547 -21.55 25.14 3.34
CA GLU A 547 -21.82 26.56 3.59
C GLU A 547 -20.55 27.42 3.70
N HIS A 548 -19.36 26.82 3.65
CA HIS A 548 -18.12 27.57 3.82
C HIS A 548 -17.91 28.58 2.67
N PRO A 549 -17.58 29.85 2.97
CA PRO A 549 -17.54 30.92 1.98
C PRO A 549 -16.32 30.84 1.04
N ALA A 550 -16.43 31.52 -0.10
CA ALA A 550 -15.33 31.80 -1.01
C ALA A 550 -14.95 33.30 -0.93
N PRO A 551 -14.10 33.71 0.04
CA PRO A 551 -13.83 35.12 0.32
C PRO A 551 -13.16 35.87 -0.85
N GLY A 552 -12.33 35.18 -1.64
CA GLY A 552 -11.67 35.75 -2.82
C GLY A 552 -12.62 36.12 -3.96
N LEU A 553 -13.87 35.64 -3.90
CA LEU A 553 -14.94 35.95 -4.84
C LEU A 553 -16.05 36.81 -4.24
N GLY A 554 -15.99 37.11 -2.93
CA GLY A 554 -17.07 37.82 -2.22
C GLY A 554 -18.33 36.98 -2.04
N LEU A 555 -18.23 35.65 -1.97
CA LEU A 555 -19.37 34.74 -1.84
C LEU A 555 -19.49 34.23 -0.39
N PRO A 556 -20.59 34.52 0.34
CA PRO A 556 -20.66 34.34 1.79
C PRO A 556 -21.19 32.97 2.27
N GLY A 557 -21.64 32.08 1.39
CA GLY A 557 -22.37 30.87 1.81
C GLY A 557 -22.15 29.61 0.96
N PHE A 558 -21.16 29.63 0.07
CA PHE A 558 -20.71 28.45 -0.67
C PHE A 558 -19.35 28.74 -1.32
N HIS A 559 -18.71 27.67 -1.77
CA HIS A 559 -17.48 27.69 -2.55
C HIS A 559 -17.60 26.72 -3.73
N TYR A 560 -16.58 26.64 -4.58
CA TYR A 560 -16.56 25.70 -5.70
C TYR A 560 -15.59 24.55 -5.45
N ARG A 561 -15.92 23.38 -6.01
CA ARG A 561 -15.06 22.21 -6.03
C ARG A 561 -14.84 21.71 -7.45
N PRO A 562 -13.60 21.30 -7.81
CA PRO A 562 -13.34 20.71 -9.10
C PRO A 562 -13.80 19.25 -9.15
N ILE A 563 -14.38 18.89 -10.29
CA ILE A 563 -14.70 17.52 -10.66
C ILE A 563 -14.10 17.28 -12.05
N ASP A 564 -13.25 16.26 -12.15
CA ASP A 564 -12.58 15.89 -13.40
C ASP A 564 -13.13 14.56 -13.90
N LEU A 565 -13.53 14.50 -15.16
CA LEU A 565 -14.25 13.38 -15.76
C LEU A 565 -13.26 12.41 -16.37
N LYS A 566 -13.48 11.12 -16.14
CA LYS A 566 -12.67 10.05 -16.70
C LYS A 566 -13.56 8.92 -17.17
N PHE A 567 -13.40 8.52 -18.44
CA PHE A 567 -13.99 7.30 -18.96
C PHE A 567 -13.25 6.09 -18.37
N HIS A 568 -13.60 5.78 -17.13
CA HIS A 568 -12.90 4.83 -16.27
C HIS A 568 -13.87 4.24 -15.25
N THR A 569 -13.59 3.02 -14.81
CA THR A 569 -14.23 2.42 -13.63
C THR A 569 -13.31 2.69 -12.45
N PHE A 570 -13.75 3.46 -11.45
CA PHE A 570 -12.90 3.76 -10.29
C PHE A 570 -13.03 2.69 -9.20
N ASP A 571 -11.92 2.05 -8.85
CA ASP A 571 -11.82 1.28 -7.60
C ASP A 571 -11.67 2.22 -6.41
N LEU A 572 -12.60 2.13 -5.46
CA LEU A 572 -12.68 3.00 -4.30
C LEU A 572 -12.26 2.25 -3.03
N THR A 573 -11.57 2.97 -2.13
CA THR A 573 -11.36 2.51 -0.75
C THR A 573 -12.69 2.50 0.02
N ALA A 574 -12.73 1.86 1.19
CA ALA A 574 -13.91 1.88 2.07
C ALA A 574 -14.39 3.32 2.36
N ASP A 575 -13.47 4.27 2.48
CA ASP A 575 -13.75 5.69 2.71
C ASP A 575 -14.07 6.48 1.42
N GLY A 576 -14.25 5.82 0.28
CA GLY A 576 -14.67 6.45 -0.99
C GLY A 576 -13.56 7.16 -1.77
N HIS A 577 -12.29 7.03 -1.38
CA HIS A 577 -11.17 7.58 -2.14
C HIS A 577 -10.78 6.68 -3.30
N VAL A 578 -10.22 7.25 -4.37
CA VAL A 578 -9.52 6.44 -5.38
C VAL A 578 -8.43 5.58 -4.74
N THR A 579 -8.22 4.36 -5.23
CA THR A 579 -7.12 3.51 -4.72
C THR A 579 -5.73 4.12 -5.03
N ALA A 580 -4.68 3.55 -4.42
CA ALA A 580 -3.30 3.93 -4.69
C ALA A 580 -2.74 3.29 -6.00
N SER A 581 -3.61 2.85 -6.90
CA SER A 581 -3.20 2.39 -8.23
C SER A 581 -2.61 3.56 -9.03
N ALA A 582 -1.60 3.28 -9.85
CA ALA A 582 -0.84 4.34 -10.54
C ALA A 582 -1.74 5.21 -11.44
N ASP A 583 -2.69 4.60 -12.16
CA ASP A 583 -3.61 5.31 -13.04
C ASP A 583 -4.56 6.24 -12.30
N GLN A 584 -5.20 5.75 -11.23
CA GLN A 584 -6.11 6.58 -10.45
C GLN A 584 -5.36 7.67 -9.68
N LEU A 585 -4.13 7.40 -9.23
CA LEU A 585 -3.25 8.43 -8.65
C LEU A 585 -2.86 9.51 -9.67
N ALA A 586 -2.63 9.15 -10.93
CA ALA A 586 -2.35 10.13 -11.97
C ALA A 586 -3.55 11.07 -12.17
N TYR A 587 -4.78 10.55 -12.12
CA TYR A 587 -5.99 11.39 -12.13
C TYR A 587 -6.15 12.21 -10.86
N ALA A 588 -5.81 11.64 -9.69
CA ALA A 588 -5.83 12.35 -8.42
C ALA A 588 -4.90 13.57 -8.41
N VAL A 589 -3.68 13.44 -8.94
CA VAL A 589 -2.73 14.55 -9.07
C VAL A 589 -3.28 15.65 -9.99
N GLN A 590 -3.98 15.29 -11.07
CA GLN A 590 -4.57 16.29 -11.97
C GLN A 590 -5.65 17.11 -11.26
N VAL A 591 -6.63 16.46 -10.65
CA VAL A 591 -7.71 17.18 -9.96
C VAL A 591 -7.23 17.94 -8.72
N TRP A 592 -6.19 17.42 -8.03
CA TRP A 592 -5.54 18.13 -6.93
C TRP A 592 -4.91 19.46 -7.40
N LEU A 593 -4.23 19.46 -8.56
CA LEU A 593 -3.66 20.70 -9.13
C LEU A 593 -4.76 21.71 -9.52
N TYR A 594 -5.91 21.24 -10.00
CA TYR A 594 -7.06 22.10 -10.24
C TYR A 594 -7.65 22.66 -8.95
N ALA A 595 -7.77 21.85 -7.90
CA ALA A 595 -8.30 22.28 -6.61
C ALA A 595 -7.43 23.34 -5.95
N GLU A 596 -6.12 23.20 -6.07
CA GLU A 596 -5.20 24.21 -5.60
C GLU A 596 -5.31 25.52 -6.40
N ALA A 597 -5.31 25.44 -7.74
CA ALA A 597 -5.46 26.61 -8.59
C ALA A 597 -6.77 27.36 -8.32
N LEU A 598 -7.88 26.62 -8.17
CA LEU A 598 -9.18 27.15 -7.78
C LEU A 598 -9.14 27.79 -6.40
N GLY A 599 -8.49 27.13 -5.44
CA GLY A 599 -8.37 27.62 -4.07
C GLY A 599 -7.67 28.97 -4.00
N ARG A 600 -6.71 29.23 -4.89
CA ARG A 600 -6.08 30.56 -5.02
C ARG A 600 -7.09 31.63 -5.44
N VAL A 601 -7.87 31.31 -6.48
CA VAL A 601 -8.88 32.22 -7.05
C VAL A 601 -9.96 32.53 -6.03
N GLN A 602 -10.51 31.49 -5.36
CA GLN A 602 -11.65 31.67 -4.46
C GLN A 602 -11.29 32.06 -3.03
N GLY A 603 -9.99 32.05 -2.69
CA GLY A 603 -9.51 32.38 -1.34
C GLY A 603 -9.78 31.30 -0.30
N TYR A 604 -10.12 30.08 -0.74
CA TYR A 604 -10.39 28.92 0.10
C TYR A 604 -10.04 27.65 -0.67
N VAL A 605 -9.13 26.83 -0.15
CA VAL A 605 -8.79 25.53 -0.72
C VAL A 605 -9.72 24.47 -0.09
N PRO A 606 -10.63 23.83 -0.86
CA PRO A 606 -11.49 22.79 -0.33
C PRO A 606 -10.68 21.60 0.18
N ARG A 607 -11.19 20.88 1.20
CA ARG A 607 -10.50 19.69 1.74
C ARG A 607 -10.35 18.56 0.73
N SER A 608 -11.30 18.46 -0.20
CA SER A 608 -11.34 17.40 -1.19
C SER A 608 -11.75 17.92 -2.56
N ALA A 609 -11.25 17.22 -3.58
CA ALA A 609 -11.63 17.29 -4.97
C ALA A 609 -12.20 15.94 -5.42
N TYR A 610 -12.83 15.89 -6.59
CA TYR A 610 -13.53 14.69 -7.02
C TYR A 610 -13.23 14.26 -8.44
N LEU A 611 -13.31 12.96 -8.68
CA LEU A 611 -13.27 12.37 -10.01
C LEU A 611 -14.63 11.73 -10.31
N LEU A 612 -15.14 11.96 -11.51
CA LEU A 612 -16.36 11.33 -12.00
C LEU A 612 -15.98 10.24 -13.00
N GLY A 613 -16.23 9.00 -12.61
CA GLY A 613 -16.03 7.83 -13.46
C GLY A 613 -17.28 7.47 -14.23
N ARG A 614 -17.12 6.56 -15.21
CA ARG A 614 -18.26 5.91 -15.84
C ARG A 614 -19.00 5.01 -14.85
N THR A 615 -18.25 4.29 -14.02
CA THR A 615 -18.74 3.45 -12.92
C THR A 615 -17.73 3.44 -11.77
N TRP A 616 -18.07 2.73 -10.70
CA TRP A 616 -17.21 2.56 -9.53
C TRP A 616 -17.34 1.15 -8.96
N GLU A 617 -16.30 0.72 -8.25
CA GLU A 617 -16.24 -0.52 -7.48
C GLU A 617 -15.76 -0.19 -6.06
N GLN A 618 -16.35 -0.80 -5.03
CA GLN A 618 -15.94 -0.62 -3.64
C GLN A 618 -16.17 -1.91 -2.86
N GLY A 619 -15.09 -2.59 -2.49
CA GLY A 619 -15.20 -3.94 -1.94
C GLY A 619 -15.91 -4.87 -2.94
N ASP A 620 -16.96 -5.55 -2.50
CA ASP A 620 -17.77 -6.45 -3.34
C ASP A 620 -18.92 -5.72 -4.06
N HIS A 621 -19.04 -4.39 -3.91
CA HIS A 621 -20.09 -3.60 -4.53
C HIS A 621 -19.61 -2.94 -5.82
N ARG A 622 -20.51 -2.82 -6.80
CA ARG A 622 -20.29 -2.15 -8.09
C ARG A 622 -21.47 -1.24 -8.40
N GLY A 623 -21.17 -0.03 -8.87
CA GLY A 623 -22.15 0.90 -9.40
C GLY A 623 -22.38 0.73 -10.89
N GLU A 624 -23.60 1.02 -11.35
CA GLU A 624 -23.98 0.99 -12.76
C GLU A 624 -24.14 2.39 -13.35
N GLY A 625 -24.05 3.44 -12.53
CA GLY A 625 -24.29 4.82 -12.96
C GLY A 625 -23.17 5.80 -12.63
N CYS A 626 -22.85 6.68 -13.58
CA CYS A 626 -21.80 7.69 -13.44
C CYS A 626 -22.13 8.82 -12.44
N LEU A 627 -23.40 8.96 -12.05
CA LEU A 627 -23.88 9.93 -11.05
C LEU A 627 -24.24 9.29 -9.71
N GLU A 628 -23.89 8.02 -9.48
CA GLU A 628 -24.15 7.35 -8.21
C GLU A 628 -23.12 7.66 -7.15
N ARG A 629 -21.86 7.87 -7.56
CA ARG A 629 -20.75 8.14 -6.64
C ARG A 629 -19.60 8.86 -7.34
N LEU A 630 -18.98 9.79 -6.62
CA LEU A 630 -17.73 10.41 -7.04
C LEU A 630 -16.55 9.82 -6.27
N ALA A 631 -15.42 9.67 -6.93
CA ALA A 631 -14.20 9.23 -6.27
C ALA A 631 -13.53 10.44 -5.59
N ARG A 632 -13.26 10.32 -4.27
CA ARG A 632 -12.72 11.42 -3.46
C ARG A 632 -11.19 11.50 -3.52
N VAL A 633 -10.66 12.73 -3.58
CA VAL A 633 -9.23 13.04 -3.50
C VAL A 633 -9.03 14.15 -2.47
N ASP A 634 -8.43 13.81 -1.32
CA ASP A 634 -8.17 14.80 -0.28
C ASP A 634 -6.85 15.54 -0.52
N MET A 635 -6.84 16.83 -0.17
CA MET A 635 -5.68 17.70 -0.41
C MET A 635 -4.47 17.31 0.45
N GLU A 636 -4.69 16.76 1.65
CA GLU A 636 -3.68 16.32 2.62
C GLU A 636 -3.47 14.80 2.60
N ARG A 637 -3.86 14.12 1.50
CA ARG A 637 -3.84 12.67 1.44
C ARG A 637 -2.40 12.12 1.49
N TRP A 638 -2.11 11.37 2.56
CA TRP A 638 -0.92 10.50 2.65
C TRP A 638 -1.10 9.22 1.84
N LEU A 639 -0.08 8.84 1.10
CA LEU A 639 -0.01 7.62 0.29
C LEU A 639 1.01 6.66 0.91
N PRO A 640 0.60 5.78 1.85
CA PRO A 640 1.53 4.97 2.63
C PRO A 640 2.39 4.04 1.77
N ASN A 641 1.82 3.49 0.68
CA ASN A 641 2.55 2.61 -0.23
C ASN A 641 3.66 3.31 -1.04
N ARG A 642 3.66 4.64 -1.08
CA ARG A 642 4.67 5.45 -1.77
C ARG A 642 5.44 6.39 -0.83
N GLU A 643 5.14 6.33 0.47
CA GLU A 643 5.73 7.20 1.50
C GLU A 643 5.75 8.69 1.10
N THR A 644 4.65 9.16 0.51
CA THR A 644 4.55 10.52 -0.04
C THR A 644 3.12 11.04 0.02
N THR A 645 2.90 12.30 -0.37
CA THR A 645 1.56 12.90 -0.52
C THR A 645 1.20 13.12 -1.98
N VAL A 646 -0.08 13.31 -2.28
CA VAL A 646 -0.53 13.73 -3.62
C VAL A 646 0.12 15.06 -4.02
N GLU A 647 0.27 15.98 -3.06
CA GLU A 647 0.98 17.24 -3.26
C GLU A 647 2.43 17.03 -3.70
N GLN A 648 3.18 16.20 -2.98
CA GLN A 648 4.60 15.98 -3.29
C GLN A 648 4.76 15.31 -4.66
N LEU A 649 3.91 14.33 -4.99
CA LEU A 649 3.88 13.75 -6.34
C LEU A 649 3.59 14.80 -7.43
N ALA A 650 2.67 15.74 -7.16
CA ALA A 650 2.37 16.83 -8.08
C ALA A 650 3.60 17.74 -8.29
N ARG A 651 4.30 18.09 -7.20
CA ARG A 651 5.54 18.88 -7.23
C ARG A 651 6.62 18.18 -8.05
N ASP A 652 6.91 16.92 -7.74
CA ASP A 652 7.94 16.13 -8.42
C ASP A 652 7.65 16.01 -9.92
N SER A 653 6.37 15.82 -10.28
CA SER A 653 5.93 15.75 -11.68
C SER A 653 6.18 17.06 -12.44
N ILE A 654 5.91 18.21 -11.79
CA ILE A 654 6.13 19.54 -12.39
C ILE A 654 7.62 19.80 -12.57
N GLU A 655 8.43 19.48 -11.56
CA GLU A 655 9.88 19.63 -11.60
C GLU A 655 10.50 18.76 -12.68
N TRP A 656 10.04 17.51 -12.82
CA TRP A 656 10.44 16.62 -13.90
C TRP A 656 10.23 17.25 -15.28
N ILE A 657 9.01 17.73 -15.58
CA ILE A 657 8.70 18.30 -16.89
C ILE A 657 9.57 19.54 -17.18
N ARG A 658 9.85 20.37 -16.17
CA ARG A 658 10.75 21.53 -16.33
C ARG A 658 12.18 21.11 -16.60
N ARG A 659 12.71 20.16 -15.82
CA ARG A 659 14.06 19.62 -15.99
C ARG A 659 14.22 18.97 -17.37
N LEU A 660 13.22 18.20 -17.80
CA LEU A 660 13.17 17.59 -19.12
C LEU A 660 13.23 18.65 -20.23
N ARG A 661 12.44 19.72 -20.15
CA ARG A 661 12.46 20.78 -21.18
C ARG A 661 13.78 21.55 -21.20
N ALA A 662 14.39 21.78 -20.03
CA ALA A 662 15.63 22.54 -19.91
C ALA A 662 16.87 21.75 -20.36
N ALA A 663 16.95 20.46 -20.04
CA ALA A 663 18.17 19.66 -20.22
C ALA A 663 17.98 18.40 -21.09
N GLY A 664 16.74 18.01 -21.40
CA GLY A 664 16.40 16.72 -22.03
C GLY A 664 16.99 16.49 -23.42
N THR A 665 17.29 17.56 -24.15
CA THR A 665 17.97 17.50 -25.46
C THR A 665 19.35 16.86 -25.38
N GLY A 666 20.05 17.02 -24.24
CA GLY A 666 21.39 16.46 -24.02
C GLY A 666 21.39 15.04 -23.46
N TRP A 667 20.23 14.47 -23.14
CA TRP A 667 20.14 13.14 -22.55
C TRP A 667 20.12 12.04 -23.60
N GLN A 668 20.64 10.88 -23.23
CA GLN A 668 20.74 9.69 -24.09
C GLN A 668 20.17 8.49 -23.35
N VAL A 669 19.49 7.60 -24.08
CA VAL A 669 18.90 6.35 -23.52
C VAL A 669 19.85 5.17 -23.69
N LEU A 670 20.54 5.09 -24.84
CA LEU A 670 21.43 3.99 -25.22
C LEU A 670 22.86 4.51 -25.41
N PRO A 671 23.89 3.68 -25.15
CA PRO A 671 23.84 2.29 -24.66
C PRO A 671 23.54 2.17 -23.14
N GLU A 672 23.58 3.29 -22.42
CA GLU A 672 23.16 3.39 -21.02
C GLU A 672 22.42 4.73 -20.82
N PRO A 673 21.32 4.75 -20.04
CA PRO A 673 20.59 5.98 -19.77
C PRO A 673 21.48 7.01 -19.04
N SER A 674 21.57 8.22 -19.59
CA SER A 674 22.35 9.32 -18.99
C SER A 674 21.75 9.84 -17.68
N VAL A 675 20.46 9.56 -17.45
CA VAL A 675 19.75 9.87 -16.20
C VAL A 675 18.81 8.70 -15.84
N PRO A 676 18.57 8.42 -14.54
CA PRO A 676 17.75 7.27 -14.11
C PRO A 676 16.31 7.27 -14.65
N GLU A 677 15.75 8.44 -14.93
CA GLU A 677 14.38 8.60 -15.43
C GLU A 677 14.21 8.09 -16.88
N LEU A 678 15.30 7.85 -17.60
CA LEU A 678 15.26 7.29 -18.96
C LEU A 678 15.34 5.76 -19.00
N TYR A 679 15.29 5.07 -17.86
CA TYR A 679 15.08 3.62 -17.86
C TYR A 679 13.62 3.30 -18.19
N PRO A 680 13.35 2.51 -19.25
CA PRO A 680 11.99 2.17 -19.63
C PRO A 680 11.32 1.28 -18.58
N HIS A 681 10.01 1.46 -18.38
CA HIS A 681 9.20 0.52 -17.62
C HIS A 681 8.51 -0.48 -18.57
N ALA A 682 9.13 -1.63 -18.78
CA ALA A 682 8.69 -2.65 -19.76
C ALA A 682 7.35 -3.33 -19.43
N ARG A 683 6.82 -3.12 -18.22
CA ARG A 683 5.52 -3.65 -17.78
C ARG A 683 4.38 -2.62 -17.78
N ASN A 684 4.68 -1.36 -18.08
CA ASN A 684 3.64 -0.36 -18.31
C ASN A 684 3.10 -0.52 -19.74
N ALA A 685 1.80 -0.79 -19.88
CA ALA A 685 1.12 -0.90 -21.18
C ALA A 685 0.46 0.42 -21.65
N ASP A 686 0.42 1.43 -20.78
CA ASP A 686 -0.09 2.78 -21.08
C ASP A 686 1.02 3.66 -21.69
N ASP A 687 1.59 3.20 -22.79
CA ASP A 687 2.85 3.73 -23.34
C ASP A 687 2.79 4.08 -24.83
N ALA A 688 1.62 3.97 -25.45
CA ALA A 688 1.43 4.41 -26.82
C ALA A 688 1.82 5.91 -27.02
N PRO A 689 2.10 6.35 -28.25
CA PRO A 689 2.42 5.53 -29.42
C PRO A 689 3.90 5.10 -29.39
N TRP A 690 4.45 4.77 -28.21
CA TRP A 690 5.87 4.45 -28.04
C TRP A 690 6.10 3.04 -27.49
N HIS A 691 5.11 2.16 -27.56
CA HIS A 691 5.20 0.81 -27.03
C HIS A 691 6.38 0.06 -27.63
N SER A 692 6.46 0.04 -28.97
CA SER A 692 7.50 -0.69 -29.68
C SER A 692 8.88 -0.08 -29.44
N ALA A 693 9.00 1.25 -29.45
CA ALA A 693 10.26 1.94 -29.18
C ALA A 693 10.77 1.68 -27.74
N LYS A 694 9.86 1.74 -26.76
CA LYS A 694 10.19 1.43 -25.36
C LYS A 694 10.61 -0.03 -25.19
N ARG A 695 9.97 -0.95 -25.92
CA ARG A 695 10.36 -2.36 -25.94
C ARG A 695 11.77 -2.55 -26.52
N GLU A 696 12.05 -1.94 -27.67
CA GLU A 696 13.38 -1.95 -28.30
C GLU A 696 14.47 -1.44 -27.33
N MET A 697 14.18 -0.37 -26.58
CA MET A 697 15.08 0.16 -25.54
C MET A 697 15.29 -0.82 -24.40
N ALA A 698 14.21 -1.41 -23.87
CA ALA A 698 14.29 -2.34 -22.75
C ALA A 698 15.12 -3.59 -23.13
N ASP A 699 14.91 -4.12 -24.34
CA ASP A 699 15.68 -5.26 -24.86
C ASP A 699 17.16 -4.89 -25.06
N ALA A 700 17.46 -3.72 -25.65
CA ALA A 700 18.84 -3.25 -25.84
C ALA A 700 19.59 -3.02 -24.53
N LEU A 701 18.90 -2.51 -23.51
CA LEU A 701 19.46 -2.29 -22.17
C LEU A 701 19.56 -3.57 -21.34
N ARG A 702 18.91 -4.66 -21.77
CA ARG A 702 18.66 -5.85 -20.94
C ARG A 702 18.04 -5.48 -19.60
N GLU A 703 17.03 -4.63 -19.70
CA GLU A 703 16.45 -3.89 -18.59
C GLU A 703 15.72 -4.82 -17.60
N LEU A 704 15.89 -4.59 -16.30
CA LEU A 704 15.40 -5.48 -15.25
C LEU A 704 13.88 -5.61 -15.18
N THR A 705 13.11 -4.57 -15.55
CA THR A 705 11.64 -4.62 -15.56
C THR A 705 11.07 -5.53 -16.65
N LEU A 706 11.91 -6.05 -17.57
CA LEU A 706 11.51 -7.19 -18.41
C LEU A 706 11.16 -8.42 -17.56
N LEU A 707 11.86 -8.65 -16.45
CA LEU A 707 11.65 -9.82 -15.61
C LEU A 707 10.28 -9.79 -14.90
N PRO A 708 9.68 -10.97 -14.62
CA PRO A 708 8.46 -11.05 -13.82
C PRO A 708 8.62 -10.36 -12.46
N ALA A 709 7.53 -9.80 -11.93
CA ALA A 709 7.51 -9.13 -10.62
C ALA A 709 8.45 -7.92 -10.46
N MET A 710 9.27 -7.57 -11.45
CA MET A 710 10.06 -6.34 -11.41
C MET A 710 9.19 -5.12 -11.72
N ASN A 711 9.59 -3.99 -11.15
CA ASN A 711 8.97 -2.68 -11.32
C ASN A 711 10.05 -1.60 -11.11
N PRO A 712 9.75 -0.31 -11.37
CA PRO A 712 10.71 0.77 -11.20
C PRO A 712 11.33 0.87 -9.80
N GLU A 713 10.56 0.60 -8.74
CA GLU A 713 11.08 0.67 -7.37
C GLU A 713 12.11 -0.44 -7.09
N ARG A 714 11.81 -1.69 -7.46
CA ARG A 714 12.73 -2.84 -7.31
C ARG A 714 13.94 -2.73 -8.21
N ARG A 715 13.77 -2.20 -9.43
CA ARG A 715 14.90 -1.88 -10.32
C ARG A 715 15.84 -0.88 -9.66
N PHE A 716 15.31 0.19 -9.07
CA PHE A 716 16.13 1.18 -8.36
C PHE A 716 16.92 0.54 -7.22
N ALA A 717 16.28 -0.29 -6.39
CA ALA A 717 16.96 -1.04 -5.33
C ALA A 717 18.05 -1.99 -5.87
N ALA A 718 17.79 -2.69 -6.99
CA ALA A 718 18.76 -3.55 -7.64
C ALA A 718 19.98 -2.76 -8.17
N HIS A 719 19.75 -1.59 -8.76
CA HIS A 719 20.83 -0.71 -9.23
C HIS A 719 21.74 -0.25 -8.07
N LEU A 720 21.16 0.08 -6.91
CA LEU A 720 21.92 0.40 -5.69
C LEU A 720 22.74 -0.80 -5.19
N GLY A 721 22.22 -2.03 -5.38
CA GLY A 721 22.91 -3.28 -5.12
C GLY A 721 23.92 -3.71 -6.21
N GLY A 722 24.15 -2.87 -7.22
CA GLY A 722 25.12 -3.11 -8.30
C GLY A 722 24.61 -3.98 -9.47
N LEU A 723 23.34 -4.37 -9.47
CA LEU A 723 22.71 -5.11 -10.56
C LEU A 723 21.98 -4.14 -11.49
N ARG A 724 22.40 -4.04 -12.76
CA ARG A 724 21.83 -3.11 -13.75
C ARG A 724 21.08 -3.82 -14.88
N LYS A 725 21.44 -5.06 -15.19
CA LYS A 725 20.88 -5.84 -16.29
C LYS A 725 20.38 -7.18 -15.79
N TRP A 726 19.35 -7.74 -16.41
CA TRP A 726 18.90 -9.10 -16.09
C TRP A 726 19.98 -10.16 -16.41
N SER A 727 20.96 -9.80 -17.25
CA SER A 727 22.08 -10.67 -17.63
C SER A 727 23.32 -10.50 -16.75
N ASP A 728 23.29 -9.67 -15.71
CA ASP A 728 24.44 -9.49 -14.83
C ASP A 728 24.69 -10.77 -14.00
N GLU A 729 25.96 -11.00 -13.63
CA GLU A 729 26.35 -12.20 -12.90
C GLU A 729 25.66 -12.26 -11.51
N GLY A 730 25.03 -13.40 -11.25
CA GLY A 730 24.35 -13.67 -10.00
C GLY A 730 23.04 -12.92 -9.81
N VAL A 731 22.41 -12.37 -10.86
CA VAL A 731 21.01 -11.94 -10.78
C VAL A 731 20.14 -13.13 -10.35
N SER A 732 19.32 -12.93 -9.32
CA SER A 732 18.34 -13.90 -8.83
C SER A 732 17.19 -13.18 -8.14
N ALA A 733 16.05 -13.84 -7.99
CA ALA A 733 14.90 -13.31 -7.27
C ALA A 733 15.28 -12.81 -5.86
N ALA A 734 16.11 -13.58 -5.15
CA ALA A 734 16.59 -13.21 -3.82
C ALA A 734 17.40 -11.91 -3.84
N ARG A 735 18.33 -11.75 -4.79
CA ARG A 735 19.14 -10.52 -4.92
C ARG A 735 18.34 -9.33 -5.47
N LEU A 736 17.25 -9.59 -6.17
CA LEU A 736 16.28 -8.58 -6.60
C LEU A 736 15.24 -8.22 -5.52
N GLY A 737 15.35 -8.79 -4.31
CA GLY A 737 14.45 -8.48 -3.19
C GLY A 737 13.04 -9.09 -3.34
N ILE A 738 12.89 -10.14 -4.15
CA ILE A 738 11.62 -10.82 -4.36
C ILE A 738 11.49 -11.96 -3.34
N THR A 739 10.59 -11.78 -2.37
CA THR A 739 10.45 -12.68 -1.21
C THR A 739 9.35 -13.72 -1.35
N SER A 740 8.36 -13.49 -2.21
CA SER A 740 7.28 -14.45 -2.43
C SER A 740 7.82 -15.69 -3.16
N PRO A 741 7.69 -16.91 -2.60
CA PRO A 741 8.24 -18.11 -3.22
C PRO A 741 7.76 -18.36 -4.65
N ALA A 742 6.47 -18.12 -4.91
CA ALA A 742 5.89 -18.29 -6.24
C ALA A 742 6.44 -17.29 -7.26
N PHE A 743 6.59 -16.02 -6.88
CA PHE A 743 7.19 -15.01 -7.77
C PHE A 743 8.70 -15.22 -7.92
N ALA A 744 9.39 -15.65 -6.86
CA ALA A 744 10.82 -15.92 -6.90
C ALA A 744 11.13 -17.05 -7.90
N ALA A 745 10.44 -18.18 -7.80
CA ALA A 745 10.59 -19.30 -8.73
C ALA A 745 10.35 -18.88 -10.20
N ARG A 746 9.36 -18.02 -10.44
CA ARG A 746 9.06 -17.49 -11.78
C ARG A 746 10.19 -16.63 -12.32
N VAL A 747 10.76 -15.75 -11.50
CA VAL A 747 11.89 -14.89 -11.90
C VAL A 747 13.14 -15.72 -12.14
N ASP A 748 13.48 -16.61 -11.22
CA ASP A 748 14.68 -17.45 -11.35
C ASP A 748 14.60 -18.36 -12.58
N ALA A 749 13.43 -18.90 -12.92
CA ALA A 749 13.24 -19.67 -14.15
C ALA A 749 13.44 -18.80 -15.41
N VAL A 750 12.88 -17.58 -15.45
CA VAL A 750 13.06 -16.65 -16.58
C VAL A 750 14.52 -16.23 -16.72
N VAL A 751 15.20 -15.93 -15.61
CA VAL A 751 16.63 -15.60 -15.60
C VAL A 751 17.45 -16.77 -16.12
N ALA A 752 17.23 -17.98 -15.59
CA ALA A 752 17.94 -19.18 -16.02
C ALA A 752 17.77 -19.47 -17.51
N ALA A 753 16.55 -19.38 -18.04
CA ALA A 753 16.27 -19.60 -19.46
C ALA A 753 16.94 -18.56 -20.37
N ASN A 754 16.95 -17.28 -19.97
CA ASN A 754 17.48 -16.19 -20.79
C ASN A 754 19.00 -16.01 -20.66
N GLN A 755 19.64 -16.59 -19.63
CA GLN A 755 21.10 -16.64 -19.49
C GLN A 755 21.73 -17.92 -20.06
N ALA A 756 20.92 -18.89 -20.50
CA ALA A 756 21.43 -20.13 -21.10
C ALA A 756 22.22 -19.84 -22.39
N ALA A 757 23.30 -20.62 -22.62
CA ALA A 757 24.17 -20.46 -23.80
C ALA A 757 23.50 -20.85 -25.13
N ALA A 758 22.42 -21.63 -25.07
CA ALA A 758 21.62 -22.06 -26.20
C ALA A 758 20.13 -21.92 -25.89
N PRO A 759 19.25 -21.76 -26.90
CA PRO A 759 17.81 -21.78 -26.71
C PRO A 759 17.38 -23.00 -25.88
N THR A 760 16.70 -22.75 -24.76
CA THR A 760 16.38 -23.76 -23.75
C THR A 760 14.97 -23.54 -23.21
N VAL A 761 14.31 -24.64 -22.85
CA VAL A 761 13.10 -24.64 -22.01
C VAL A 761 13.48 -25.21 -20.64
N VAL A 762 13.26 -24.44 -19.58
CA VAL A 762 13.46 -24.86 -18.18
C VAL A 762 12.10 -25.06 -17.49
N PRO A 763 11.98 -25.95 -16.47
CA PRO A 763 13.00 -26.90 -16.02
C PRO A 763 13.26 -28.01 -17.06
N GLU A 764 14.31 -28.82 -16.87
CA GLU A 764 14.60 -29.98 -17.72
C GLU A 764 13.56 -31.10 -17.55
N ARG A 765 12.91 -31.18 -16.38
CA ARG A 765 11.84 -32.13 -16.09
C ARG A 765 10.80 -31.49 -15.19
N ILE A 766 9.53 -31.61 -15.55
CA ILE A 766 8.40 -31.06 -14.77
C ILE A 766 7.86 -32.14 -13.83
N GLN A 767 7.97 -31.93 -12.52
CA GLN A 767 7.57 -32.85 -11.46
C GLN A 767 6.13 -32.63 -10.96
N THR A 768 5.56 -31.44 -11.20
CA THR A 768 4.16 -31.17 -10.82
C THR A 768 3.16 -32.17 -11.41
N ASN A 769 2.06 -32.41 -10.68
CA ASN A 769 1.06 -33.46 -10.89
C ASN A 769 0.86 -33.84 -12.38
N GLY A 770 1.22 -35.08 -12.73
CA GLY A 770 1.31 -35.57 -14.12
C GLY A 770 -0.02 -35.77 -14.87
N VAL A 771 -1.17 -35.31 -14.34
CA VAL A 771 -2.47 -35.43 -15.02
C VAL A 771 -2.43 -34.86 -16.45
N TRP A 772 -1.71 -33.76 -16.67
CA TRP A 772 -1.56 -33.13 -17.99
C TRP A 772 -0.71 -33.94 -18.98
N ARG A 773 0.10 -34.89 -18.48
CA ARG A 773 0.95 -35.77 -19.30
C ARG A 773 0.13 -36.83 -20.01
N ALA A 774 -0.90 -37.34 -19.34
CA ALA A 774 -1.86 -38.25 -19.97
C ALA A 774 -2.75 -37.45 -20.93
N VAL A 775 -2.76 -37.87 -22.19
CA VAL A 775 -3.65 -37.32 -23.22
C VAL A 775 -4.98 -38.07 -23.12
N PRO A 776 -6.11 -37.40 -22.83
CA PRO A 776 -7.42 -38.04 -22.83
C PRO A 776 -7.82 -38.43 -24.26
N VAL A 777 -8.84 -39.27 -24.39
CA VAL A 777 -9.37 -39.68 -25.71
C VAL A 777 -9.79 -38.47 -26.55
N VAL A 778 -10.36 -37.46 -25.90
CA VAL A 778 -10.75 -36.19 -26.51
C VAL A 778 -10.13 -35.03 -25.72
N GLU A 779 -9.28 -34.25 -26.40
CA GLU A 779 -8.65 -33.04 -25.87
C GLU A 779 -8.90 -31.87 -26.84
N PHE A 780 -9.55 -30.82 -26.33
CA PHE A 780 -9.83 -29.59 -27.04
C PHE A 780 -8.89 -28.48 -26.58
N TYR A 781 -8.55 -27.57 -27.50
CA TYR A 781 -7.77 -26.36 -27.26
C TYR A 781 -8.61 -25.18 -27.66
N VAL A 782 -8.99 -24.35 -26.69
CA VAL A 782 -10.04 -23.34 -26.85
C VAL A 782 -9.50 -21.96 -26.51
N ASP A 783 -9.91 -21.00 -27.33
CA ASP A 783 -9.59 -19.58 -27.17
C ASP A 783 -10.81 -18.74 -27.62
N PHE A 784 -11.16 -17.71 -26.84
CA PHE A 784 -12.32 -16.87 -27.09
C PHE A 784 -11.92 -15.44 -27.44
N GLU A 785 -12.59 -14.87 -28.44
CA GLU A 785 -12.58 -13.41 -28.63
C GLU A 785 -13.82 -12.80 -28.00
N THR A 786 -13.62 -11.65 -27.35
CA THR A 786 -14.68 -10.97 -26.61
C THR A 786 -14.73 -9.49 -26.93
N VAL A 787 -15.90 -8.90 -26.74
CA VAL A 787 -16.06 -7.45 -26.63
C VAL A 787 -16.51 -7.10 -25.21
N SER A 788 -16.12 -5.91 -24.75
CA SER A 788 -16.52 -5.37 -23.46
C SER A 788 -17.65 -4.33 -23.59
N ASN A 789 -18.13 -3.81 -22.45
CA ASN A 789 -19.08 -2.71 -22.42
C ASN A 789 -18.43 -1.32 -22.65
N LEU A 790 -17.20 -1.25 -23.16
CA LEU A 790 -16.54 0.03 -23.44
C LEU A 790 -17.06 0.69 -24.74
N ASP A 791 -17.65 -0.07 -25.66
CA ASP A 791 -18.34 0.51 -26.82
C ASP A 791 -19.76 0.97 -26.47
N ASP A 792 -19.80 2.00 -25.64
CA ASP A 792 -21.03 2.63 -25.15
C ASP A 792 -21.41 3.81 -26.05
N ASP A 793 -22.69 3.95 -26.41
CA ASP A 793 -23.22 5.08 -27.18
C ASP A 793 -23.72 6.23 -26.29
N PHE A 794 -23.73 6.01 -24.97
CA PHE A 794 -24.11 6.96 -23.94
C PHE A 794 -25.56 7.46 -24.03
N THR A 795 -26.44 6.75 -24.74
CA THR A 795 -27.87 7.07 -24.81
C THR A 795 -28.61 6.73 -23.50
N MET A 796 -28.07 5.77 -22.73
CA MET A 796 -28.64 5.28 -21.47
C MET A 796 -28.10 5.98 -20.21
N LEU A 797 -27.24 7.00 -20.38
CA LEU A 797 -26.68 7.75 -19.26
C LEU A 797 -27.80 8.28 -18.33
N PRO A 798 -27.60 8.28 -16.99
CA PRO A 798 -26.34 8.06 -16.29
C PRO A 798 -25.91 6.59 -16.15
N ARG A 799 -26.76 5.63 -16.52
CA ARG A 799 -26.41 4.21 -16.47
C ARG A 799 -25.45 3.84 -17.59
N ILE A 800 -24.63 2.83 -17.35
CA ILE A 800 -23.78 2.25 -18.39
C ILE A 800 -24.62 1.67 -19.52
N GLY A 801 -24.18 1.94 -20.74
CA GLY A 801 -24.54 1.19 -21.93
C GLY A 801 -23.40 0.26 -22.35
N GLY A 802 -23.45 -0.16 -23.63
CA GLY A 802 -22.55 -1.16 -24.19
C GLY A 802 -22.84 -2.57 -23.67
N GLN A 803 -22.38 -3.58 -24.41
CA GLN A 803 -22.69 -4.97 -24.11
C GLN A 803 -21.43 -5.81 -24.21
N ALA A 804 -21.05 -6.47 -23.11
CA ALA A 804 -20.02 -7.49 -23.15
C ALA A 804 -20.58 -8.76 -23.79
N LEU A 805 -19.83 -9.38 -24.72
CA LEU A 805 -20.22 -10.59 -25.46
C LEU A 805 -18.98 -11.45 -25.77
N LEU A 806 -19.16 -12.77 -25.79
CA LEU A 806 -18.34 -13.68 -26.58
C LEU A 806 -18.72 -13.48 -28.05
N ILE A 807 -17.75 -13.17 -28.90
CA ILE A 807 -17.98 -12.87 -30.32
C ILE A 807 -17.38 -13.92 -31.26
N GLN A 808 -16.42 -14.68 -30.75
CA GLN A 808 -15.77 -15.75 -31.48
C GLN A 808 -15.30 -16.84 -30.54
N ILE A 809 -15.49 -18.09 -30.95
CA ILE A 809 -14.95 -19.27 -30.25
C ILE A 809 -14.10 -20.06 -31.22
N GLY A 810 -12.81 -20.20 -30.93
CA GLY A 810 -11.91 -21.13 -31.59
C GLY A 810 -11.84 -22.44 -30.82
N CYS A 811 -11.90 -23.57 -31.52
CA CYS A 811 -11.75 -24.90 -30.92
C CYS A 811 -10.94 -25.80 -31.84
N GLY A 812 -9.71 -26.09 -31.42
CA GLY A 812 -8.81 -27.02 -32.07
C GLY A 812 -8.75 -28.37 -31.37
N ARG A 813 -8.44 -29.42 -32.11
CA ARG A 813 -8.08 -30.74 -31.56
C ARG A 813 -7.09 -31.46 -32.44
N MET A 814 -6.28 -32.31 -31.83
CA MET A 814 -5.42 -33.26 -32.54
C MET A 814 -6.15 -34.61 -32.68
N ARG A 815 -6.26 -35.15 -33.90
CA ARG A 815 -6.73 -36.53 -34.10
C ARG A 815 -5.66 -37.54 -33.72
N THR A 816 -6.08 -38.79 -33.50
CA THR A 816 -5.19 -39.92 -33.26
C THR A 816 -4.20 -40.21 -34.40
N ASP A 817 -4.50 -39.78 -35.63
CA ASP A 817 -3.61 -39.89 -36.80
C ASP A 817 -2.63 -38.71 -36.94
N GLY A 818 -2.64 -37.76 -35.99
CA GLY A 818 -1.78 -36.56 -36.02
C GLY A 818 -2.34 -35.40 -36.85
N THR A 819 -3.58 -35.50 -37.35
CA THR A 819 -4.21 -34.40 -38.10
C THR A 819 -4.81 -33.35 -37.17
N TRP A 820 -4.44 -32.08 -37.38
CA TRP A 820 -5.08 -30.94 -36.72
C TRP A 820 -6.47 -30.66 -37.31
N ILE A 821 -7.48 -30.58 -36.46
CA ILE A 821 -8.83 -30.13 -36.83
C ILE A 821 -9.13 -28.86 -36.05
N PHE A 822 -9.39 -27.78 -36.77
CA PHE A 822 -9.90 -26.54 -36.21
C PHE A 822 -11.35 -26.29 -36.63
N ARG A 823 -12.13 -25.73 -35.71
CA ARG A 823 -13.47 -25.19 -35.94
C ARG A 823 -13.57 -23.86 -35.22
N GLN A 824 -14.38 -22.98 -35.80
CA GLN A 824 -14.58 -21.64 -35.30
C GLN A 824 -16.04 -21.23 -35.46
N TRP A 825 -16.56 -20.51 -34.47
CA TRP A 825 -17.89 -19.92 -34.50
C TRP A 825 -17.79 -18.43 -34.24
N THR A 826 -18.17 -17.62 -35.22
CA THR A 826 -18.17 -16.16 -35.15
C THR A 826 -19.61 -15.65 -35.23
N VAL A 827 -19.91 -14.60 -34.47
CA VAL A 827 -21.21 -13.92 -34.53
C VAL A 827 -21.39 -13.16 -35.85
N ASP A 828 -22.61 -13.12 -36.37
CA ASP A 828 -22.94 -12.31 -37.56
C ASP A 828 -23.33 -10.87 -37.21
N ALA A 829 -23.67 -10.62 -35.94
CA ALA A 829 -23.90 -9.31 -35.37
C ALA A 829 -23.56 -9.31 -33.87
N LEU A 830 -23.14 -8.16 -33.32
CA LEU A 830 -22.84 -8.01 -31.89
C LEU A 830 -24.13 -7.98 -31.05
N THR A 831 -24.76 -9.14 -30.89
CA THR A 831 -26.02 -9.30 -30.15
C THR A 831 -25.96 -10.48 -29.19
N VAL A 832 -26.76 -10.41 -28.13
CA VAL A 832 -26.92 -11.49 -27.15
C VAL A 832 -27.41 -12.78 -27.83
N ALA A 833 -28.32 -12.69 -28.79
CA ALA A 833 -28.83 -13.86 -29.52
C ALA A 833 -27.73 -14.57 -30.35
N GLU A 834 -26.84 -13.81 -30.98
CA GLU A 834 -25.74 -14.39 -31.74
C GLU A 834 -24.67 -15.00 -30.83
N GLU A 835 -24.37 -14.39 -29.69
CA GLU A 835 -23.54 -15.01 -28.65
C GLU A 835 -24.10 -16.38 -28.25
N ARG A 836 -25.41 -16.47 -28.01
CA ARG A 836 -26.07 -17.74 -27.69
C ARG A 836 -25.88 -18.78 -28.80
N ARG A 837 -26.10 -18.38 -30.05
CA ARG A 837 -25.97 -19.25 -31.23
C ARG A 837 -24.58 -19.87 -31.32
N ILE A 838 -23.52 -19.08 -31.14
CA ILE A 838 -22.14 -19.59 -31.27
C ILE A 838 -21.76 -20.50 -30.10
N VAL A 839 -22.21 -20.21 -28.88
CA VAL A 839 -21.93 -21.06 -27.71
C VAL A 839 -22.68 -22.39 -27.81
N ASP A 840 -23.96 -22.37 -28.21
CA ASP A 840 -24.75 -23.59 -28.45
C ASP A 840 -24.10 -24.48 -29.51
N ALA A 841 -23.67 -23.88 -30.63
CA ALA A 841 -23.03 -24.61 -31.72
C ALA A 841 -21.68 -25.23 -31.30
N TRP A 842 -20.88 -24.50 -30.52
CA TRP A 842 -19.63 -25.01 -29.97
C TRP A 842 -19.85 -26.18 -28.99
N ILE A 843 -20.79 -26.05 -28.06
CA ILE A 843 -21.12 -27.12 -27.10
C ILE A 843 -21.66 -28.36 -27.84
N ALA A 844 -22.52 -28.18 -28.84
CA ALA A 844 -23.03 -29.27 -29.66
C ALA A 844 -21.91 -30.00 -30.40
N TYR A 845 -20.96 -29.26 -31.00
CA TYR A 845 -19.79 -29.86 -31.65
C TYR A 845 -18.91 -30.67 -30.69
N MET A 846 -18.69 -30.17 -29.46
CA MET A 846 -17.94 -30.92 -28.46
C MET A 846 -18.69 -32.19 -28.03
N ALA A 847 -20.01 -32.12 -27.81
CA ALA A 847 -20.82 -33.27 -27.46
C ALA A 847 -20.85 -34.34 -28.56
N GLU A 848 -21.02 -33.93 -29.82
CA GLU A 848 -20.96 -34.82 -30.99
C GLU A 848 -19.58 -35.49 -31.09
N THR A 849 -18.52 -34.71 -30.92
CA THR A 849 -17.14 -35.21 -30.91
C THR A 849 -16.93 -36.29 -29.85
N CYS A 850 -17.35 -36.05 -28.62
CA CYS A 850 -17.22 -37.01 -27.54
C CYS A 850 -18.05 -38.27 -27.80
N THR A 851 -19.26 -38.11 -28.33
CA THR A 851 -20.13 -39.23 -28.72
C THR A 851 -19.48 -40.11 -29.78
N VAL A 852 -18.91 -39.51 -30.84
CA VAL A 852 -18.18 -40.24 -31.90
C VAL A 852 -16.94 -40.96 -31.35
N ALA A 853 -16.29 -40.38 -30.35
CA ALA A 853 -15.13 -40.98 -29.68
C ALA A 853 -15.51 -42.00 -28.59
N GLY A 854 -16.80 -42.20 -28.30
CA GLY A 854 -17.28 -43.15 -27.30
C GLY A 854 -17.04 -42.73 -25.85
N VAL A 855 -16.91 -41.43 -25.58
CA VAL A 855 -16.70 -40.86 -24.24
C VAL A 855 -17.76 -39.80 -23.92
N LYS A 856 -17.99 -39.53 -22.64
CA LYS A 856 -18.84 -38.40 -22.21
C LYS A 856 -18.06 -37.08 -22.29
N LEU A 857 -18.78 -35.96 -22.42
CA LEU A 857 -18.16 -34.64 -22.41
C LEU A 857 -17.34 -34.40 -21.14
N GLU A 858 -17.83 -34.85 -19.98
CA GLU A 858 -17.14 -34.77 -18.67
C GLU A 858 -15.79 -35.50 -18.63
N GLU A 859 -15.57 -36.48 -19.53
CA GLU A 859 -14.34 -37.25 -19.65
C GLU A 859 -13.34 -36.63 -20.64
N ALA A 860 -13.77 -35.62 -21.41
CA ALA A 860 -12.89 -34.83 -22.26
C ALA A 860 -12.07 -33.83 -21.43
N ARG A 861 -11.11 -33.17 -22.07
CA ARG A 861 -10.38 -32.04 -21.50
C ARG A 861 -10.51 -30.83 -22.40
N ILE A 862 -10.88 -29.69 -21.83
CA ILE A 862 -10.90 -28.41 -22.54
C ILE A 862 -9.74 -27.56 -22.03
N CYS A 863 -8.62 -27.64 -22.75
CA CYS A 863 -7.44 -26.83 -22.49
C CYS A 863 -7.70 -25.38 -22.89
N HIS A 864 -7.35 -24.47 -22.00
CA HIS A 864 -7.33 -23.03 -22.24
C HIS A 864 -6.05 -22.45 -21.64
N TRP A 865 -5.54 -21.34 -22.19
CA TRP A 865 -4.25 -20.83 -21.71
C TRP A 865 -4.39 -20.23 -20.31
N SER A 866 -5.37 -19.37 -20.06
CA SER A 866 -5.54 -18.68 -18.77
C SER A 866 -7.00 -18.67 -18.35
N ALA A 867 -7.36 -18.35 -17.11
CA ALA A 867 -8.76 -18.32 -16.67
C ALA A 867 -9.73 -17.40 -17.47
N ALA A 868 -9.28 -16.67 -18.48
CA ALA A 868 -10.11 -15.77 -19.30
C ALA A 868 -11.35 -16.47 -19.90
N GLU A 869 -11.21 -17.65 -20.50
CA GLU A 869 -12.32 -18.37 -21.14
C GLU A 869 -13.40 -18.79 -20.12
N PRO A 870 -13.07 -19.53 -19.04
CA PRO A 870 -14.07 -19.89 -18.03
C PRO A 870 -14.62 -18.67 -17.29
N VAL A 871 -13.85 -17.60 -17.09
CA VAL A 871 -14.36 -16.35 -16.47
C VAL A 871 -15.41 -15.68 -17.35
N ASN A 872 -15.13 -15.52 -18.64
CA ASN A 872 -16.07 -14.87 -19.56
C ASN A 872 -17.31 -15.73 -19.85
N LEU A 873 -17.20 -17.07 -19.82
CA LEU A 873 -18.35 -17.95 -20.00
C LEU A 873 -19.17 -18.12 -18.71
N GLU A 874 -18.53 -18.33 -17.56
CA GLU A 874 -19.19 -18.89 -16.37
C GLU A 874 -19.22 -17.97 -15.14
N SER A 875 -18.10 -17.33 -14.77
CA SER A 875 -17.95 -16.81 -13.38
C SER A 875 -17.87 -15.28 -13.24
N ALA A 876 -17.60 -14.52 -14.30
CA ALA A 876 -17.70 -13.07 -14.25
C ALA A 876 -19.14 -12.61 -13.96
N TYR A 877 -19.29 -11.46 -13.29
CA TYR A 877 -20.61 -10.87 -13.02
C TYR A 877 -21.42 -10.60 -14.31
N ASN A 878 -20.71 -10.36 -15.41
CA ASN A 878 -21.23 -10.22 -16.76
C ASN A 878 -20.76 -11.37 -17.65
N ALA A 879 -20.70 -12.61 -17.14
CA ALA A 879 -20.40 -13.78 -17.96
C ALA A 879 -21.56 -14.11 -18.91
N ALA A 880 -21.28 -14.85 -19.98
CA ALA A 880 -22.31 -15.32 -20.91
C ALA A 880 -23.40 -16.12 -20.19
N ARG A 881 -23.06 -16.97 -19.22
CA ARG A 881 -24.04 -17.75 -18.45
C ARG A 881 -25.00 -16.87 -17.61
N VAL A 882 -24.55 -15.70 -17.16
CA VAL A 882 -25.41 -14.73 -16.45
C VAL A 882 -26.43 -14.12 -17.42
N ARG A 883 -26.04 -13.89 -18.68
CA ARG A 883 -26.93 -13.41 -19.76
C ARG A 883 -27.89 -14.49 -20.27
N HIS A 884 -27.45 -15.75 -20.26
CA HIS A 884 -28.14 -16.90 -20.86
C HIS A 884 -28.54 -17.94 -19.81
N GLN A 885 -29.31 -17.52 -18.80
CA GLN A 885 -29.67 -18.39 -17.66
C GLN A 885 -30.54 -19.60 -18.05
N ASP A 886 -31.26 -19.48 -19.16
CA ASP A 886 -32.15 -20.51 -19.73
C ASP A 886 -31.41 -21.50 -20.63
N ALA A 887 -30.08 -21.37 -20.78
CA ALA A 887 -29.36 -22.08 -21.82
C ALA A 887 -29.20 -23.58 -21.64
N GLY A 888 -29.25 -24.05 -20.39
CA GLY A 888 -29.00 -25.45 -20.08
C GLY A 888 -27.58 -25.93 -20.44
N TRP A 889 -26.62 -25.03 -20.65
CA TRP A 889 -25.23 -25.38 -20.93
C TRP A 889 -24.64 -26.24 -19.81
N PRO A 890 -23.92 -27.34 -20.11
CA PRO A 890 -23.31 -28.19 -19.09
C PRO A 890 -22.48 -27.40 -18.08
N THR A 891 -22.52 -27.81 -16.82
CA THR A 891 -21.74 -27.20 -15.74
C THR A 891 -21.41 -28.23 -14.65
N PRO A 892 -20.14 -28.33 -14.20
CA PRO A 892 -18.97 -27.65 -14.77
C PRO A 892 -18.57 -28.26 -16.13
N LEU A 893 -18.03 -27.44 -17.03
CA LEU A 893 -17.27 -27.97 -18.17
C LEU A 893 -15.89 -28.47 -17.69
N PRO A 894 -15.26 -29.46 -18.36
CA PRO A 894 -13.98 -30.03 -17.94
C PRO A 894 -12.79 -29.12 -18.33
N TRP A 895 -12.78 -27.90 -17.81
CA TRP A 895 -11.73 -26.90 -18.04
C TRP A 895 -10.37 -27.35 -17.50
N PHE A 896 -9.33 -27.04 -18.26
CA PHE A 896 -7.94 -27.28 -17.88
C PHE A 896 -7.07 -26.05 -18.15
N ASP A 897 -6.74 -25.33 -17.08
CA ASP A 897 -5.90 -24.13 -17.12
C ASP A 897 -4.42 -24.51 -17.31
N VAL A 898 -3.91 -24.32 -18.54
CA VAL A 898 -2.53 -24.66 -18.89
C VAL A 898 -1.54 -23.76 -18.18
N LEU A 899 -1.83 -22.46 -18.07
CA LEU A 899 -0.93 -21.48 -17.46
C LEU A 899 -0.71 -21.76 -15.98
N GLU A 900 -1.77 -21.95 -15.21
CA GLU A 900 -1.63 -22.17 -13.76
C GLU A 900 -1.25 -23.61 -13.42
N ARG A 901 -1.79 -24.62 -14.13
CA ARG A 901 -1.56 -26.03 -13.77
C ARG A 901 -0.29 -26.64 -14.36
N VAL A 902 0.28 -26.05 -15.40
CA VAL A 902 1.49 -26.53 -16.06
C VAL A 902 2.58 -25.47 -16.02
N ILE A 903 2.35 -24.31 -16.65
CA ILE A 903 3.39 -23.32 -16.90
C ILE A 903 3.85 -22.60 -15.62
N ARG A 904 2.97 -22.32 -14.66
CA ARG A 904 3.29 -21.60 -13.41
C ARG A 904 3.37 -22.51 -12.19
N ALA A 905 2.81 -23.72 -12.26
CA ALA A 905 2.88 -24.71 -11.19
C ALA A 905 4.34 -25.06 -10.87
N GLU A 906 5.12 -25.33 -11.92
CA GLU A 906 6.57 -25.42 -11.88
C GLU A 906 7.10 -24.56 -13.03
N PRO A 907 7.51 -23.29 -12.76
CA PRO A 907 7.69 -22.26 -13.78
C PRO A 907 8.43 -22.72 -15.05
N VAL A 908 7.68 -22.89 -16.13
CA VAL A 908 8.20 -23.22 -17.46
C VAL A 908 8.61 -21.93 -18.15
N ALA A 909 9.91 -21.72 -18.30
CA ALA A 909 10.47 -20.55 -18.97
C ALA A 909 11.27 -20.95 -20.21
N VAL A 910 11.28 -20.06 -21.20
CA VAL A 910 11.88 -20.30 -22.52
C VAL A 910 12.82 -19.15 -22.85
N THR A 911 14.01 -19.44 -23.39
CA THR A 911 14.94 -18.41 -23.85
C THR A 911 14.26 -17.46 -24.83
N GLY A 912 14.31 -16.15 -24.55
CA GLY A 912 13.60 -15.10 -25.29
C GLY A 912 12.24 -14.71 -24.72
N ALA A 913 11.64 -15.53 -23.84
CA ALA A 913 10.40 -15.19 -23.15
C ALA A 913 10.69 -14.56 -21.77
N PHE A 914 10.11 -13.40 -21.52
CA PHE A 914 10.22 -12.66 -20.25
C PHE A 914 8.92 -12.66 -19.43
N ASN A 915 7.87 -13.24 -19.98
CA ASN A 915 6.61 -13.50 -19.30
C ASN A 915 6.00 -14.82 -19.79
N PHE A 916 4.98 -15.28 -19.07
CA PHE A 916 4.32 -16.57 -19.29
C PHE A 916 3.04 -16.47 -20.14
N GLY A 917 2.83 -15.37 -20.88
CA GLY A 917 1.70 -15.27 -21.81
C GLY A 917 1.89 -16.20 -23.01
N LEU A 918 0.80 -16.69 -23.61
CA LEU A 918 0.80 -17.64 -24.72
C LEU A 918 1.70 -17.15 -25.86
N LYS A 919 1.46 -15.92 -26.34
CA LYS A 919 2.25 -15.27 -27.40
C LYS A 919 3.74 -15.18 -27.08
N SER A 920 4.09 -14.89 -25.83
CA SER A 920 5.49 -14.80 -25.38
C SER A 920 6.18 -16.16 -25.40
N ILE A 921 5.54 -17.17 -24.79
CA ILE A 921 6.10 -18.54 -24.72
C ILE A 921 6.17 -19.17 -26.11
N ALA A 922 5.10 -19.11 -26.90
CA ALA A 922 5.05 -19.72 -28.23
C ALA A 922 6.05 -19.07 -29.20
N ARG A 923 6.19 -17.74 -29.24
CA ARG A 923 7.20 -17.07 -30.08
C ARG A 923 8.61 -17.47 -29.69
N ALA A 924 8.91 -17.53 -28.38
CA ALA A 924 10.20 -17.98 -27.89
C ALA A 924 10.46 -19.46 -28.24
N MET A 925 9.44 -20.32 -28.13
CA MET A 925 9.56 -21.73 -28.49
C MET A 925 9.75 -21.93 -29.99
N HIS A 926 9.05 -21.16 -30.82
CA HIS A 926 9.22 -21.17 -32.27
C HIS A 926 10.62 -20.69 -32.67
N SER A 927 11.08 -19.56 -32.10
CA SER A 927 12.42 -19.03 -32.35
C SER A 927 13.53 -20.01 -31.91
N GLY A 928 13.27 -20.84 -30.90
CA GLY A 928 14.17 -21.91 -30.47
C GLY A 928 14.06 -23.21 -31.28
N GLY A 929 13.14 -23.28 -32.24
CA GLY A 929 12.89 -24.48 -33.06
C GLY A 929 12.14 -25.60 -32.33
N PHE A 930 11.49 -25.32 -31.20
CA PHE A 930 10.75 -26.32 -30.41
C PHE A 930 9.35 -26.60 -30.95
N ILE A 931 8.68 -25.57 -31.50
CA ILE A 931 7.36 -25.71 -32.13
C ILE A 931 7.35 -25.08 -33.53
N PRO A 932 6.57 -25.61 -34.48
CA PRO A 932 6.57 -25.12 -35.85
C PRO A 932 5.75 -23.84 -36.06
N THR A 933 4.71 -23.59 -35.27
CA THR A 933 3.75 -22.51 -35.53
C THR A 933 4.11 -21.22 -34.80
N THR A 934 3.89 -20.08 -35.48
CA THR A 934 3.93 -18.73 -34.91
C THR A 934 2.93 -17.83 -35.64
N TRP A 935 2.65 -16.65 -35.07
CA TRP A 935 1.84 -15.62 -35.72
C TRP A 935 2.62 -14.95 -36.86
N ALA A 936 1.92 -14.61 -37.93
CA ALA A 936 2.42 -13.66 -38.92
C ALA A 936 2.50 -12.24 -38.33
N ASP A 937 3.23 -11.34 -38.99
CA ASP A 937 3.22 -9.93 -38.64
C ASP A 937 1.81 -9.36 -38.79
N GLY A 938 1.25 -8.82 -37.70
CA GLY A 938 0.01 -8.07 -37.76
C GLY A 938 -0.40 -7.44 -36.43
N PRO A 939 -1.45 -6.61 -36.46
CA PRO A 939 -1.62 -5.52 -35.51
C PRO A 939 -2.34 -5.87 -34.21
N THR A 940 -2.85 -7.10 -34.07
CA THR A 940 -3.89 -7.40 -33.08
C THR A 940 -3.39 -8.23 -31.90
N ASP A 941 -3.10 -7.54 -30.80
CA ASP A 941 -3.27 -8.11 -29.46
C ASP A 941 -4.78 -8.19 -29.11
N GLY A 942 -5.13 -8.72 -27.93
CA GLY A 942 -6.54 -8.90 -27.56
C GLY A 942 -7.34 -7.58 -27.50
N LEU A 943 -6.71 -6.46 -27.12
CA LEU A 943 -7.39 -5.15 -27.10
C LEU A 943 -7.61 -4.63 -28.52
N GLY A 944 -6.64 -4.83 -29.41
CA GLY A 944 -6.77 -4.51 -30.81
C GLY A 944 -7.83 -5.35 -31.51
N ALA A 945 -7.94 -6.64 -31.20
CA ALA A 945 -8.97 -7.53 -31.74
C ALA A 945 -10.37 -7.05 -31.33
N MET A 946 -10.55 -6.68 -30.05
CA MET A 946 -11.81 -6.10 -29.55
C MET A 946 -12.20 -4.81 -30.28
N VAL A 947 -11.26 -3.88 -30.49
CA VAL A 947 -11.53 -2.62 -31.23
C VAL A 947 -11.79 -2.89 -32.70
N GLY A 948 -11.05 -3.84 -33.28
CA GLY A 948 -11.26 -4.33 -34.63
C GLY A 948 -12.67 -4.90 -34.80
N ALA A 949 -13.17 -5.67 -33.85
CA ALA A 949 -14.52 -6.22 -33.87
C ALA A 949 -15.61 -5.14 -33.80
N TRP A 950 -15.48 -4.11 -32.94
CA TRP A 950 -16.43 -2.98 -32.92
C TRP A 950 -16.41 -2.18 -34.23
N THR A 951 -15.22 -1.97 -34.79
CA THR A 951 -15.08 -1.29 -36.07
C THR A 951 -15.70 -2.09 -37.21
N ALA A 952 -15.39 -3.38 -37.28
CA ALA A 952 -15.95 -4.32 -38.24
C ALA A 952 -17.47 -4.41 -38.13
N ALA A 953 -18.04 -4.45 -36.92
CA ALA A 953 -19.47 -4.49 -36.70
C ALA A 953 -20.18 -3.26 -37.28
N ARG A 954 -19.61 -2.06 -37.07
CA ARG A 954 -20.15 -0.82 -37.63
C ARG A 954 -20.03 -0.76 -39.16
N GLU A 955 -18.91 -1.22 -39.72
CA GLU A 955 -18.67 -1.25 -41.17
C GLU A 955 -19.56 -2.28 -41.88
N ALA A 956 -19.73 -3.46 -41.27
CA ALA A 956 -20.59 -4.54 -41.74
C ALA A 956 -22.07 -4.11 -41.75
N ALA A 957 -22.54 -3.50 -40.66
CA ALA A 957 -23.90 -2.95 -40.57
C ALA A 957 -24.17 -1.86 -41.62
N ALA A 958 -23.18 -0.98 -41.88
CA ALA A 958 -23.30 0.06 -42.90
C ALA A 958 -23.34 -0.50 -44.34
N SER A 959 -22.86 -1.73 -44.54
CA SER A 959 -22.74 -2.40 -45.84
C SER A 959 -23.70 -3.58 -46.00
N ASP A 960 -24.64 -3.77 -45.06
CA ASP A 960 -25.58 -4.90 -44.99
C ASP A 960 -24.89 -6.28 -45.15
N MET A 961 -23.74 -6.44 -44.49
CA MET A 961 -22.91 -7.64 -44.50
C MET A 961 -22.91 -8.30 -43.12
N ALA A 962 -22.79 -9.63 -43.06
CA ALA A 962 -22.56 -10.35 -41.83
C ALA A 962 -21.17 -10.04 -41.25
N LEU A 963 -21.07 -9.82 -39.93
CA LEU A 963 -19.79 -9.54 -39.27
C LEU A 963 -18.76 -10.65 -39.50
N SER A 964 -19.17 -11.92 -39.51
CA SER A 964 -18.32 -13.07 -39.79
C SER A 964 -17.66 -13.03 -41.19
N ALA A 965 -18.27 -12.34 -42.15
CA ALA A 965 -17.74 -12.16 -43.51
C ALA A 965 -16.86 -10.91 -43.66
N HIS A 966 -16.80 -10.05 -42.65
CA HIS A 966 -16.03 -8.81 -42.72
C HIS A 966 -14.52 -9.09 -42.75
N PRO A 967 -13.73 -8.49 -43.66
CA PRO A 967 -12.30 -8.82 -43.82
C PRO A 967 -11.48 -8.70 -42.53
N LEU A 968 -11.75 -7.69 -41.71
CA LEU A 968 -11.06 -7.52 -40.42
C LEU A 968 -11.43 -8.61 -39.40
N MET A 969 -12.67 -9.12 -39.44
CA MET A 969 -13.10 -10.22 -38.57
C MET A 969 -12.49 -11.54 -39.05
N VAL A 970 -12.35 -11.75 -40.35
CA VAL A 970 -11.65 -12.89 -40.95
C VAL A 970 -10.15 -12.85 -40.60
N GLU A 971 -9.55 -11.67 -40.49
CA GLU A 971 -8.18 -11.56 -39.99
C GLU A 971 -8.09 -12.00 -38.53
N ILE A 972 -8.95 -11.48 -37.64
CA ILE A 972 -9.03 -11.88 -36.22
C ILE A 972 -9.24 -13.41 -36.09
N ALA A 973 -10.09 -13.99 -36.94
CA ALA A 973 -10.31 -15.43 -37.04
C ALA A 973 -9.02 -16.25 -37.24
N HIS A 974 -8.14 -15.80 -38.14
CA HIS A 974 -6.87 -16.50 -38.39
C HIS A 974 -5.93 -16.48 -37.17
N TYR A 975 -5.90 -15.40 -36.39
CA TYR A 975 -5.08 -15.33 -35.17
C TYR A 975 -5.57 -16.32 -34.11
N ASN A 976 -6.88 -16.44 -33.94
CA ASN A 976 -7.50 -17.35 -32.99
C ASN A 976 -7.21 -18.84 -33.29
N GLU A 977 -7.11 -19.26 -34.56
CA GLU A 977 -6.63 -20.61 -34.89
C GLU A 977 -5.19 -20.84 -34.40
N VAL A 978 -4.32 -19.85 -34.59
CA VAL A 978 -2.92 -19.92 -34.15
C VAL A 978 -2.84 -20.04 -32.63
N ASP A 979 -3.66 -19.30 -31.87
CA ASP A 979 -3.72 -19.39 -30.41
C ASP A 979 -4.13 -20.81 -29.94
N CYS A 980 -5.14 -21.43 -30.56
CA CYS A 980 -5.50 -22.82 -30.28
C CYS A 980 -4.38 -23.81 -30.64
N ARG A 981 -3.75 -23.62 -31.80
CA ARG A 981 -2.74 -24.54 -32.34
C ARG A 981 -1.45 -24.52 -31.55
N VAL A 982 -0.92 -23.33 -31.23
CA VAL A 982 0.33 -23.22 -30.46
C VAL A 982 0.15 -23.75 -29.04
N MET A 983 -1.04 -23.62 -28.43
CA MET A 983 -1.33 -24.24 -27.14
C MET A 983 -1.20 -25.78 -27.20
N SER A 984 -1.69 -26.38 -28.28
CA SER A 984 -1.53 -27.82 -28.53
C SER A 984 -0.08 -28.23 -28.76
N GLU A 985 0.64 -27.49 -29.59
CA GLU A 985 2.05 -27.77 -29.88
C GLU A 985 2.95 -27.62 -28.64
N ILE A 986 2.68 -26.62 -27.80
CA ILE A 986 3.39 -26.44 -26.51
C ILE A 986 3.17 -27.66 -25.61
N LEU A 987 1.91 -28.06 -25.39
CA LEU A 987 1.61 -29.20 -24.51
C LEU A 987 2.17 -30.51 -25.06
N ASP A 988 2.05 -30.76 -26.36
CA ASP A 988 2.63 -31.94 -27.01
C ASP A 988 4.16 -31.98 -26.89
N TRP A 989 4.83 -30.84 -27.12
CA TRP A 989 6.27 -30.75 -26.95
C TRP A 989 6.70 -31.01 -25.51
N LEU A 990 6.01 -30.39 -24.54
CA LEU A 990 6.30 -30.59 -23.12
C LEU A 990 6.11 -32.06 -22.71
N ARG A 991 5.05 -32.72 -23.16
CA ARG A 991 4.79 -34.15 -22.88
C ARG A 991 5.90 -35.07 -23.37
N LYS A 992 6.48 -34.76 -24.54
CA LYS A 992 7.53 -35.56 -25.18
C LYS A 992 8.91 -35.30 -24.59
N ASN A 993 9.17 -34.09 -24.10
CA ASN A 993 10.53 -33.62 -23.82
C ASN A 993 10.78 -33.20 -22.36
N ARG A 994 9.76 -33.07 -21.50
CA ARG A 994 9.86 -32.59 -20.12
C ARG A 994 9.07 -33.48 -19.18
#